data_AF-A0AAN6H667-F1
#
_entry.id   AF-A0AAN6H667-F1
#
_cell.length_a   1.000
_cell.length_b   1.000
_cell.length_c   1.000
_cell.angle_alpha   90.00
_cell.angle_beta   90.00
_cell.angle_gamma   90.00
#
_symmetry.space_group_name_H-M   'P 1'
#
loop_
_entity.id
_entity.type
_entity.pdbx_description
1 polymer ?
#
loop_
_entity_poly.entity_id
_entity_poly.type
_entity_poly.pdbx_seq_one_letter_code
_entity_poly.pdbx_strand_id
1 'polypeptide(L)'
;RLAEFLGEQMVKDKGLNCKYIIAARPKNAPVTERAIPVAIFSAEESVRRFYLRKWMKEEPTADMDPRSIIAWEYYLERLGSVIQKLITIPAALQKVSNPVPRVAHPEWLDKRIRTKEDVFKQAKMTDMFQKRPLAERDPNLVSPRLDMEDFGATPMSKLVKPATGARIMQKQGGGQKRKAIEPAAAAATVNLYDSLPAVMPSITEDYKGWLRYQKQKWKIQKAARKRRRQLFGEKRADATDAIGTFFRQQAELVYTTDWQILQLRETEAPGEVRAFVLIDRKVHQLKVLVPRQVFLNLKEEDLPDVDVPGVKAEKVVNWTLPNGHASAHLFKLSMTEQVYVNEAEKLKVLFEHPSVEGVYEKDVPLNVRAMLDLGCVCTFDESQRGVLGKGLEQAFELSSLRTVPAKKPYMGSANMSYLSLYHISAGDRQIYALFSTARPEAKIVILDAKRGGAEGMPNIDRIYESMLAEKLVQTDGEPWQKVVDYQDAVHFKTVNVTTQRRALQEIGDAVKKMQKEESGPTMLVLQSGSAELLLHDLPILQSYPVLRLKPDQNDKALPPLGWHSVVAKRLVSHYLDLGTWITHLLEFARYGNIPLCNLERDDPRFLIDITYARRLQKERVVLWWSDGARPDHAGHEKDDVLSSMEVVEMPVVNTPGTYSSVCIDLSVKNLAINTILSAAVLNDAEGSDPIGVSGAGAKEDALDETAQTVASENAFAAAGIAALREMLRAWWQETCHGGAGSSMADVLVMHLVRWIESPSSHLYDRNLLYYVQIISRKAFQQLMSEFRRVGSHVVFANAGRLMLQTSKAEVGNAFAYSQYILKTISSKPAFHFLDLAITEYWDYLVWYDEFNYGGKGCTEVVEAENQHLDTIMHWQLATFLPTILQQNFNSWVVEYIELMHERKRPAGIVNGVSRPTQLPIHASLLNSEKDDQTTPGNVLAKSFSKPLQKQIAQLIRRQRTESMHEDLVEDWRFPSMPGSHLNLQNPVLELVKSIMQVLSLDKTITLEARLLRKELLHLFEIREFSAEGGFANPSTSLTIRQLSCAECTVPRDIDLCRDNGLALTDAQQSALVVKCEHCGVVFDRLLIEERLLGDVQKMAVQWMTQDLKCKKCARIRTNEFMEHCACAGEWITTVKRDEVVRQLRVHERVAAFYGLRMLEKVLEGVMAGL
;
A
#
# COMPACT_ATOMS: atom_id res chain seq x y z
N ARG A 1 36.49 25.68 32.56
CA ARG A 1 35.19 25.68 31.84
C ARG A 1 35.14 24.68 30.67
N LEU A 2 35.74 24.92 29.50
CA LEU A 2 35.66 23.96 28.35
C LEU A 2 36.10 22.53 28.73
N ALA A 3 37.17 22.38 29.50
CA ALA A 3 37.64 21.08 30.00
C ALA A 3 36.62 20.34 30.88
N GLU A 4 35.89 21.05 31.74
CA GLU A 4 34.85 20.48 32.62
C GLU A 4 33.58 20.10 31.85
N PHE A 5 33.33 20.77 30.73
CA PHE A 5 32.17 20.58 29.86
C PHE A 5 32.38 19.44 28.86
N LEU A 6 33.53 19.42 28.17
CA LEU A 6 33.85 18.51 27.05
C LEU A 6 34.89 17.42 27.38
N GLY A 7 35.47 17.48 28.59
CA GLY A 7 36.53 16.59 29.08
C GLY A 7 37.95 17.10 28.83
N GLU A 8 38.88 16.67 29.68
CA GLU A 8 40.30 17.08 29.70
C GLU A 8 41.07 16.83 28.39
N GLN A 9 40.58 15.95 27.52
CA GLN A 9 41.24 15.69 26.22
C GLN A 9 41.34 16.95 25.35
N MET A 10 40.43 17.93 25.51
CA MET A 10 40.46 19.17 24.72
C MET A 10 41.58 20.14 25.10
N VAL A 11 42.26 19.93 26.23
CA VAL A 11 43.33 20.83 26.74
C VAL A 11 44.73 20.22 26.60
N LYS A 12 44.85 19.02 26.01
CA LYS A 12 46.14 18.32 25.85
C LYS A 12 46.97 18.90 24.71
N ASP A 13 46.32 19.33 23.63
CA ASP A 13 46.98 19.80 22.42
C ASP A 13 47.10 21.33 22.43
N LYS A 14 48.23 21.85 21.94
CA LYS A 14 48.46 23.29 21.84
C LYS A 14 47.64 23.88 20.68
N GLY A 15 47.02 25.04 20.87
CA GLY A 15 46.27 25.76 19.82
C GLY A 15 44.75 25.80 19.97
N LEU A 16 44.20 25.54 21.17
CA LEU A 16 42.75 25.55 21.42
C LEU A 16 42.10 26.93 21.17
N ASN A 17 41.22 27.02 20.17
CA ASN A 17 40.43 28.22 19.88
C ASN A 17 39.25 28.37 20.86
N CYS A 18 39.45 29.15 21.93
CA CYS A 18 38.45 29.41 22.97
C CYS A 18 37.55 30.61 22.62
N LYS A 19 36.44 30.38 21.91
CA LYS A 19 35.37 31.40 21.75
C LYS A 19 34.56 31.54 23.05
N TYR A 20 34.47 32.76 23.59
CA TYR A 20 33.77 33.06 24.85
C TYR A 20 32.94 34.35 24.78
N ILE A 21 31.94 34.44 25.67
CA ILE A 21 31.21 35.67 26.01
C ILE A 21 31.48 36.04 27.47
N ILE A 22 31.32 37.32 27.85
CA ILE A 22 31.37 37.74 29.25
C ILE A 22 29.96 37.78 29.83
N ALA A 23 29.74 37.04 30.93
CA ALA A 23 28.47 37.01 31.65
C ALA A 23 28.33 38.17 32.65
N ALA A 24 27.09 38.63 32.87
CA ALA A 24 26.76 39.64 33.88
C ALA A 24 26.99 39.12 35.31
N ARG A 25 26.82 37.81 35.52
CA ARG A 25 26.91 37.15 36.83
C ARG A 25 28.07 36.13 36.86
N PRO A 26 28.68 35.84 38.03
CA PRO A 26 28.39 36.40 39.35
C PRO A 26 28.77 37.88 39.47
N LYS A 27 27.95 38.67 40.20
CA LYS A 27 28.24 40.08 40.48
C LYS A 27 29.56 40.20 41.26
N ASN A 28 30.27 41.30 41.06
CA ASN A 28 31.57 41.62 41.69
C ASN A 28 32.76 40.68 41.36
N ALA A 29 32.61 39.75 40.40
CA ALA A 29 33.73 38.92 39.95
C ALA A 29 34.53 39.56 38.79
N PRO A 30 35.85 39.34 38.70
CA PRO A 30 36.68 39.87 37.63
C PRO A 30 36.25 39.33 36.26
N VAL A 31 36.44 40.12 35.20
CA VAL A 31 35.99 39.80 33.82
C VAL A 31 36.53 38.44 33.35
N THR A 32 37.76 38.09 33.71
CA THR A 32 38.42 36.81 33.42
C THR A 32 37.65 35.61 33.96
N GLU A 33 37.05 35.71 35.14
CA GLU A 33 36.22 34.66 35.75
C GLU A 33 34.78 34.63 35.21
N ARG A 34 34.34 35.70 34.53
CA ARG A 34 32.99 35.78 33.92
C ARG A 34 32.92 35.28 32.47
N ALA A 35 34.03 34.80 31.91
CA ALA A 35 34.09 34.26 30.54
C ALA A 35 33.41 32.88 30.38
N ILE A 36 32.23 32.83 29.74
CA ILE A 36 31.48 31.60 29.44
C ILE A 36 31.78 31.14 28.00
N PRO A 37 32.13 29.85 27.75
CA PRO A 37 32.36 29.36 26.39
C PRO A 37 31.07 29.32 25.57
N VAL A 38 31.10 29.77 24.32
CA VAL A 38 29.92 29.84 23.43
C VAL A 38 29.25 28.47 23.23
N ALA A 39 30.03 27.38 23.23
CA ALA A 39 29.55 26.01 23.03
C ALA A 39 28.51 25.52 24.05
N ILE A 40 28.26 26.23 25.16
CA ILE A 40 27.20 25.86 26.12
C ILE A 40 25.79 26.14 25.57
N PHE A 41 25.64 27.12 24.67
CA PHE A 41 24.35 27.48 24.09
C PHE A 41 23.89 26.53 22.98
N SER A 42 24.78 25.65 22.50
CA SER A 42 24.46 24.52 21.62
C SER A 42 24.16 23.23 22.41
N ALA A 43 24.18 23.26 23.74
CA ALA A 43 23.90 22.11 24.58
C ALA A 43 22.41 21.97 24.89
N GLU A 44 21.97 20.73 25.11
CA GLU A 44 20.67 20.35 25.65
C GLU A 44 20.34 21.13 26.93
N GLU A 45 19.07 21.51 27.12
CA GLU A 45 18.64 22.46 28.16
C GLU A 45 19.00 22.00 29.58
N SER A 46 18.84 20.70 29.87
CA SER A 46 19.20 20.06 31.13
C SER A 46 20.69 20.28 31.49
N VAL A 47 21.57 20.06 30.51
CA VAL A 47 23.03 20.22 30.61
C VAL A 47 23.42 21.69 30.65
N ARG A 48 22.78 22.53 29.83
CA ARG A 48 22.96 23.99 29.80
C ARG A 48 22.65 24.59 31.16
N ARG A 49 21.48 24.30 31.72
CA ARG A 49 21.03 24.72 33.06
C ARG A 49 22.02 24.29 34.15
N PHE A 50 22.50 23.04 34.12
CA PHE A 50 23.50 22.54 35.09
C PHE A 50 24.82 23.34 35.08
N TYR A 51 25.45 23.50 33.90
CA TYR A 51 26.74 24.20 33.82
C TYR A 51 26.62 25.72 33.94
N LEU A 52 25.53 26.34 33.46
CA LEU A 52 25.27 27.76 33.69
C LEU A 52 25.06 28.06 35.18
N ARG A 53 24.23 27.26 35.89
CA ARG A 53 24.08 27.36 37.36
C ARG A 53 25.44 27.26 38.06
N LYS A 54 26.28 26.29 37.66
CA LYS A 54 27.64 26.12 38.20
C LYS A 54 28.55 27.34 37.94
N TRP A 55 28.51 27.93 36.74
CA TRP A 55 29.43 29.00 36.35
C TRP A 55 28.99 30.40 36.78
N MET A 56 27.68 30.65 36.83
CA MET A 56 27.09 31.92 37.30
C MET A 56 26.93 31.97 38.83
N LYS A 57 26.99 30.82 39.51
CA LYS A 57 26.77 30.64 40.96
C LYS A 57 25.36 31.02 41.45
N GLU A 58 24.38 30.97 40.56
CA GLU A 58 22.99 31.34 40.80
C GLU A 58 22.08 30.51 39.89
N GLU A 59 20.80 30.37 40.21
CA GLU A 59 19.85 29.76 39.29
C GLU A 59 19.56 30.71 38.12
N PRO A 60 19.80 30.30 36.85
CA PRO A 60 19.34 31.09 35.72
C PRO A 60 17.81 31.08 35.67
N THR A 61 17.23 32.27 35.45
CA THR A 61 15.79 32.50 35.23
C THR A 61 15.24 31.66 34.08
N ALA A 62 13.91 31.48 34.03
CA ALA A 62 13.23 30.57 33.09
C ALA A 62 13.74 30.69 31.63
N ASP A 63 13.90 31.92 31.14
CA ASP A 63 14.46 32.19 29.81
C ASP A 63 16.00 32.09 29.79
N MET A 64 16.49 30.95 29.27
CA MET A 64 17.91 30.68 29.03
C MET A 64 18.49 31.41 27.80
N ASP A 65 17.90 32.55 27.39
CA ASP A 65 18.36 33.38 26.27
C ASP A 65 19.75 33.97 26.61
N PRO A 66 20.78 33.79 25.75
CA PRO A 66 22.06 34.49 25.86
C PRO A 66 21.96 35.98 26.23
N ARG A 67 20.94 36.70 25.74
CA ARG A 67 20.71 38.12 26.01
C ARG A 67 20.55 38.44 27.50
N SER A 68 19.99 37.54 28.30
CA SER A 68 19.81 37.72 29.76
C SER A 68 21.10 37.43 30.55
N ILE A 69 22.02 36.66 29.96
CA ILE A 69 23.24 36.17 30.60
C ILE A 69 24.43 37.11 30.33
N ILE A 70 24.47 37.79 29.17
CA ILE A 70 25.56 38.67 28.73
C ILE A 70 25.70 39.93 29.60
N ALA A 71 26.94 40.30 29.91
CA ALA A 71 27.28 41.57 30.57
C ALA A 71 27.21 42.75 29.59
N TRP A 72 26.02 43.25 29.29
CA TRP A 72 25.84 44.36 28.35
C TRP A 72 26.65 45.60 28.75
N GLU A 73 26.72 45.95 30.03
CA GLU A 73 27.54 47.06 30.55
C GLU A 73 29.02 46.93 30.14
N TYR A 74 29.64 45.75 30.27
CA TYR A 74 31.03 45.52 29.88
C TYR A 74 31.27 45.74 28.37
N TYR A 75 30.33 45.29 27.53
CA TYR A 75 30.43 45.49 26.08
C TYR A 75 30.14 46.95 25.69
N LEU A 76 29.20 47.61 26.38
CA LEU A 76 28.86 49.03 26.20
C LEU A 76 30.00 49.96 26.63
N GLU A 77 30.65 49.74 27.77
CA GLU A 77 31.83 50.49 28.21
C GLU A 77 32.98 50.33 27.22
N ARG A 78 33.24 49.09 26.80
CA ARG A 78 34.34 48.80 25.85
C ARG A 78 34.09 49.47 24.49
N LEU A 79 32.88 49.37 23.95
CA LEU A 79 32.49 50.05 22.72
C LEU A 79 32.48 51.58 22.89
N GLY A 80 31.95 52.08 24.01
CA GLY A 80 31.94 53.49 24.38
C GLY A 80 33.35 54.07 24.45
N SER A 81 34.33 53.35 25.01
CA SER A 81 35.73 53.79 25.03
C SER A 81 36.36 53.89 23.63
N VAL A 82 35.92 53.06 22.67
CA VAL A 82 36.35 53.12 21.27
C VAL A 82 35.67 54.28 20.54
N ILE A 83 34.36 54.48 20.76
CA ILE A 83 33.59 55.63 20.26
C ILE A 83 34.15 56.95 20.81
N GLN A 84 34.55 57.00 22.08
CA GLN A 84 35.22 58.17 22.66
C GLN A 84 36.51 58.50 21.92
N LYS A 85 37.38 57.50 21.70
CA LYS A 85 38.68 57.69 21.04
C LYS A 85 38.56 58.05 19.55
N LEU A 86 37.63 57.43 18.82
CA LEU A 86 37.50 57.61 17.37
C LEU A 86 36.56 58.75 16.95
N ILE A 87 35.54 59.07 17.77
CA ILE A 87 34.48 60.00 17.39
C ILE A 87 34.43 61.19 18.34
N THR A 88 34.14 60.97 19.64
CA THR A 88 33.78 62.11 20.52
C THR A 88 34.98 63.00 20.86
N ILE A 89 36.17 62.43 21.10
CA ILE A 89 37.37 63.21 21.42
C ILE A 89 37.84 64.01 20.18
N PRO A 90 37.95 63.43 18.97
CA PRO A 90 38.25 64.19 17.76
C PRO A 90 37.22 65.30 17.46
N ALA A 91 35.92 65.02 17.58
CA ALA A 91 34.87 66.01 17.33
C ALA A 91 35.01 67.24 18.23
N ALA A 92 35.18 67.04 19.54
CA ALA A 92 35.40 68.12 20.49
C ALA A 92 36.69 68.91 20.23
N LEU A 93 37.78 68.25 19.82
CA LEU A 93 39.03 68.93 19.43
C LEU A 93 38.85 69.77 18.15
N GLN A 94 37.97 69.34 17.25
CA GLN A 94 37.58 70.05 16.02
C GLN A 94 36.47 71.10 16.23
N LYS A 95 36.01 71.32 17.47
CA LYS A 95 34.89 72.21 17.84
C LYS A 95 33.53 71.80 17.26
N VAL A 96 33.33 70.51 16.98
CA VAL A 96 32.04 69.94 16.57
C VAL A 96 31.33 69.37 17.81
N SER A 97 30.03 69.64 17.94
CA SER A 97 29.19 69.07 19.00
C SER A 97 29.22 67.54 18.99
N ASN A 98 29.12 66.89 20.16
CA ASN A 98 29.21 65.43 20.28
C ASN A 98 28.25 64.69 19.31
N PRO A 99 28.77 63.96 18.30
CA PRO A 99 27.92 63.25 17.32
C PRO A 99 27.17 62.06 17.92
N VAL A 100 27.57 61.58 19.10
CA VAL A 100 26.95 60.43 19.77
C VAL A 100 26.54 60.82 21.20
N PRO A 101 25.37 61.46 21.39
CA PRO A 101 24.92 61.94 22.71
C PRO A 101 24.82 60.85 23.79
N ARG A 102 24.65 59.58 23.38
CA ARG A 102 24.61 58.40 24.26
C ARG A 102 25.97 58.06 24.88
N VAL A 103 27.07 58.63 24.38
CA VAL A 103 28.43 58.44 24.90
C VAL A 103 29.02 59.82 25.20
N ALA A 104 29.00 60.20 26.49
CA ALA A 104 29.59 61.45 26.94
C ALA A 104 31.11 61.52 26.67
N HIS A 105 31.66 62.73 26.64
CA HIS A 105 33.11 62.92 26.59
C HIS A 105 33.76 62.46 27.90
N PRO A 106 35.07 62.15 27.90
CA PRO A 106 35.82 61.97 29.14
C PRO A 106 35.79 63.23 30.02
N GLU A 107 35.73 63.05 31.34
CA GLU A 107 35.56 64.15 32.32
C GLU A 107 36.64 65.25 32.21
N TRP A 108 37.88 64.89 31.86
CA TRP A 108 38.97 65.84 31.63
C TRP A 108 38.74 66.73 30.40
N LEU A 109 38.03 66.22 29.39
CA LEU A 109 37.72 66.93 28.15
C LEU A 109 36.51 67.83 28.36
N ASP A 110 35.45 67.32 28.99
CA ASP A 110 34.27 68.12 29.37
C ASP A 110 34.64 69.31 30.27
N LYS A 111 35.51 69.11 31.28
CA LYS A 111 36.04 70.21 32.08
C LYS A 111 36.74 71.26 31.21
N ARG A 112 37.55 70.83 30.24
CA ARG A 112 38.30 71.72 29.34
C ARG A 112 37.43 72.43 28.31
N ILE A 113 36.30 71.85 27.90
CA ILE A 113 35.27 72.49 27.08
C ILE A 113 34.57 73.57 27.91
N ARG A 114 34.04 73.20 29.09
CA ARG A 114 33.36 74.14 30.01
C ARG A 114 34.23 75.34 30.37
N THR A 115 35.52 75.15 30.71
CA THR A 115 36.43 76.28 31.00
C THR A 115 36.75 77.15 29.78
N LYS A 116 36.59 76.65 28.55
CA LYS A 116 36.72 77.47 27.33
C LYS A 116 35.46 78.28 27.03
N GLU A 117 34.30 77.68 27.28
CA GLU A 117 32.96 78.27 27.05
C GLU A 117 32.49 79.18 28.19
N ASP A 118 33.14 79.11 29.36
CA ASP A 118 32.89 80.03 30.48
C ASP A 118 33.13 81.49 30.07
N VAL A 119 32.15 82.35 30.38
CA VAL A 119 32.09 83.75 29.95
C VAL A 119 32.91 84.66 30.87
N PHE A 120 33.08 84.28 32.14
CA PHE A 120 33.73 85.12 33.15
C PHE A 120 35.21 84.75 33.37
N LYS A 121 36.07 85.18 32.44
CA LYS A 121 37.51 84.85 32.45
C LYS A 121 38.33 85.83 33.30
N GLN A 122 38.82 85.38 34.45
CA GLN A 122 39.79 86.11 35.26
C GLN A 122 41.22 85.82 34.76
N ALA A 123 41.85 86.79 34.08
CA ALA A 123 43.19 86.64 33.54
C ALA A 123 44.27 86.78 34.64
N LYS A 124 45.27 85.89 34.66
CA LYS A 124 46.43 86.00 35.55
C LYS A 124 47.46 86.97 34.96
N MET A 125 47.98 87.88 35.80
CA MET A 125 48.92 88.94 35.42
C MET A 125 50.23 88.44 34.75
N THR A 126 50.56 87.16 34.91
CA THR A 126 51.74 86.52 34.29
C THR A 126 51.67 86.39 32.76
N ASP A 127 50.48 86.40 32.15
CA ASP A 127 50.31 86.28 30.69
C ASP A 127 50.56 87.60 29.92
N MET A 128 50.82 88.72 30.62
CA MET A 128 51.05 90.03 29.99
C MET A 128 52.52 90.30 29.59
N PHE A 129 53.46 89.40 29.87
CA PHE A 129 54.87 89.57 29.50
C PHE A 129 55.32 88.56 28.44
N GLN A 130 55.18 88.92 27.16
CA GLN A 130 55.72 88.11 26.07
C GLN A 130 57.25 88.21 25.98
N LYS A 131 57.93 87.07 25.94
CA LYS A 131 59.29 86.94 25.38
C LYS A 131 59.29 85.99 24.19
N ARG A 132 60.03 86.37 23.14
CA ARG A 132 60.14 85.66 21.86
C ARG A 132 60.93 84.34 22.00
N PRO A 133 60.73 83.37 21.08
CA PRO A 133 61.28 82.03 21.21
C PRO A 133 62.77 81.97 20.88
N LEU A 134 63.51 81.11 21.59
CA LEU A 134 64.77 80.55 21.11
C LEU A 134 64.51 79.12 20.61
N ALA A 135 64.45 78.96 19.28
CA ALA A 135 65.18 77.85 18.69
C ALA A 135 66.67 78.22 18.74
N GLU A 136 67.55 77.22 18.89
CA GLU A 136 69.01 77.32 19.17
C GLU A 136 69.37 77.42 20.68
N ARG A 137 69.67 76.28 21.33
CA ARG A 137 70.97 75.62 21.16
C ARG A 137 71.06 74.21 21.75
N ASP A 138 72.00 73.47 21.17
CA ASP A 138 72.44 72.09 21.37
C ASP A 138 72.86 71.67 22.80
N PRO A 139 73.03 70.34 23.04
CA PRO A 139 73.22 69.76 24.36
C PRO A 139 74.69 69.72 24.82
N ASN A 140 74.84 69.37 26.11
CA ASN A 140 76.08 69.03 26.81
C ASN A 140 77.09 70.17 27.01
N LEU A 141 77.13 70.69 28.25
CA LEU A 141 78.37 70.73 29.03
C LEU A 141 78.07 70.65 30.55
N VAL A 142 78.12 69.43 31.05
CA VAL A 142 78.75 69.00 32.34
C VAL A 142 78.57 69.91 33.57
N SER A 143 77.74 69.47 34.53
CA SER A 143 78.11 68.96 35.89
C SER A 143 79.24 69.63 36.72
N PRO A 144 79.35 69.43 38.06
CA PRO A 144 78.56 68.53 38.94
C PRO A 144 78.23 69.07 40.38
N ARG A 145 77.69 68.17 41.23
CA ARG A 145 77.60 68.21 42.73
C ARG A 145 76.49 69.11 43.33
N LEU A 146 75.71 68.73 44.35
CA LEU A 146 75.54 67.53 45.23
C LEU A 146 74.14 67.71 45.95
N ASP A 147 73.42 66.76 46.58
CA ASP A 147 73.59 65.32 46.90
C ASP A 147 72.21 64.64 47.20
N MET A 148 72.24 63.39 47.70
CA MET A 148 71.29 62.71 48.62
C MET A 148 70.12 61.86 48.06
N GLU A 149 70.46 60.58 47.76
CA GLU A 149 69.69 59.31 47.93
C GLU A 149 68.40 59.05 47.10
N ASP A 150 68.03 57.83 46.63
CA ASP A 150 68.71 56.55 46.28
C ASP A 150 67.63 55.59 45.67
N PHE A 151 67.81 54.67 44.70
CA PHE A 151 68.64 54.59 43.48
C PHE A 151 67.92 53.67 42.43
N GLY A 152 68.33 53.70 41.14
CA GLY A 152 68.07 52.64 40.13
C GLY A 152 66.67 52.62 39.46
N ALA A 153 66.45 52.97 38.18
CA ALA A 153 67.05 52.51 36.90
C ALA A 153 66.67 51.06 36.52
N THR A 154 66.31 50.68 35.28
CA THR A 154 66.37 51.34 33.95
C THR A 154 65.42 50.62 32.94
N PRO A 155 65.20 51.12 31.69
CA PRO A 155 64.12 50.67 30.80
C PRO A 155 64.53 49.78 29.60
N MET A 156 63.52 49.42 28.78
CA MET A 156 63.57 49.01 27.36
C MET A 156 63.97 47.57 26.94
N SER A 157 62.93 46.84 26.50
CA SER A 157 62.85 46.13 25.21
C SER A 157 63.42 44.70 25.04
N LYS A 158 62.83 44.01 24.05
CA LYS A 158 63.27 42.80 23.33
C LYS A 158 63.31 41.44 24.07
N LEU A 159 62.29 40.62 23.73
CA LEU A 159 62.39 39.37 22.95
C LEU A 159 63.63 38.44 23.12
N VAL A 160 63.31 37.13 23.16
CA VAL A 160 64.11 35.91 22.81
C VAL A 160 64.60 35.01 23.97
N LYS A 161 63.76 34.00 24.31
CA LYS A 161 64.07 32.55 24.58
C LYS A 161 65.10 32.19 25.71
N PRO A 162 65.34 30.90 26.07
CA PRO A 162 64.50 29.68 26.03
C PRO A 162 64.42 28.87 27.37
N ALA A 163 63.55 27.85 27.38
CA ALA A 163 63.56 26.52 28.04
C ALA A 163 64.42 26.14 29.30
N THR A 164 63.92 25.10 29.98
CA THR A 164 64.53 24.28 31.08
C THR A 164 64.54 24.92 32.48
N GLY A 165 64.37 24.20 33.60
CA GLY A 165 63.95 22.80 33.76
C GLY A 165 63.94 22.29 35.22
N ALA A 166 62.99 21.40 35.52
CA ALA A 166 63.01 20.37 36.58
C ALA A 166 62.82 20.70 38.09
N ARG A 167 62.39 19.63 38.80
CA ARG A 167 62.45 19.31 40.25
C ARG A 167 61.42 19.91 41.25
N ILE A 168 60.31 19.18 41.36
CA ILE A 168 59.90 18.41 42.56
C ILE A 168 60.70 18.67 43.86
N MET A 169 60.00 19.03 44.95
CA MET A 169 60.27 18.45 46.27
C MET A 169 59.02 18.43 47.17
N GLN A 170 58.92 17.40 48.02
CA GLN A 170 57.83 17.19 48.99
C GLN A 170 58.17 17.79 50.37
N LYS A 171 57.14 18.14 51.15
CA LYS A 171 56.94 17.83 52.60
C LYS A 171 55.56 18.37 53.01
N GLN A 172 54.60 17.54 53.47
CA GLN A 172 54.46 16.92 54.80
C GLN A 172 54.12 17.88 55.96
N GLY A 173 53.01 17.59 56.66
CA GLY A 173 53.04 17.52 58.14
C GLY A 173 51.98 18.30 58.95
N GLY A 174 51.00 17.57 59.53
CA GLY A 174 50.18 17.97 60.70
C GLY A 174 49.14 19.08 60.48
N GLY A 175 47.91 19.07 61.02
CA GLY A 175 47.35 18.45 62.23
C GLY A 175 46.86 19.57 63.19
N GLN A 176 45.75 19.52 63.93
CA GLN A 176 44.73 18.50 64.20
C GLN A 176 43.41 19.17 64.71
N LYS A 177 42.26 18.48 64.55
CA LYS A 177 41.02 18.53 65.40
C LYS A 177 40.24 19.87 65.42
N ARG A 178 38.92 19.93 65.72
CA ARG A 178 38.03 19.01 66.48
C ARG A 178 36.58 19.02 65.92
N LYS A 179 35.75 18.06 66.35
CA LYS A 179 34.42 17.71 65.82
C LYS A 179 33.26 18.59 66.33
N ALA A 180 32.20 18.69 65.53
CA ALA A 180 30.78 18.63 65.96
C ALA A 180 29.99 17.82 64.91
N ILE A 181 28.93 17.11 65.31
CA ILE A 181 28.20 16.12 64.48
C ILE A 181 26.68 16.39 64.53
N GLU A 182 26.11 16.73 63.37
CA GLU A 182 24.78 16.34 62.79
C GLU A 182 23.45 16.50 63.60
N PRO A 183 22.25 16.54 62.95
CA PRO A 183 21.93 15.94 61.64
C PRO A 183 21.08 16.71 60.60
N ALA A 184 21.32 16.30 59.34
CA ALA A 184 20.39 16.05 58.24
C ALA A 184 19.38 17.12 57.72
N ALA A 185 19.68 17.66 56.54
CA ALA A 185 18.80 17.62 55.36
C ALA A 185 19.64 17.72 54.07
N ALA A 186 19.33 16.92 53.04
CA ALA A 186 20.28 16.63 51.95
C ALA A 186 19.92 17.29 50.59
N ALA A 187 20.91 17.95 49.97
CA ALA A 187 20.97 18.22 48.52
C ALA A 187 22.40 18.63 48.08
N ALA A 188 23.42 17.82 48.39
CA ALA A 188 24.80 18.14 48.04
C ALA A 188 25.07 18.02 46.52
N THR A 189 25.50 19.13 45.91
CA THR A 189 25.91 19.19 44.49
C THR A 189 27.28 18.54 44.28
N VAL A 190 27.40 17.58 43.37
CA VAL A 190 28.63 16.78 43.14
C VAL A 190 29.18 17.00 41.72
N ASN A 191 30.48 17.31 41.57
CA ASN A 191 31.09 17.18 40.24
C ASN A 191 31.22 15.69 39.89
N LEU A 192 30.94 15.30 38.65
CA LEU A 192 31.03 13.90 38.22
C LEU A 192 32.40 13.26 38.47
N TYR A 193 33.50 14.03 38.48
CA TYR A 193 34.83 13.55 38.84
C TYR A 193 35.09 13.47 40.36
N ASP A 194 34.38 14.23 41.20
CA ASP A 194 34.46 14.12 42.68
C ASP A 194 33.81 12.83 43.19
N SER A 195 33.05 12.13 42.34
CA SER A 195 32.55 10.79 42.64
C SER A 195 33.65 9.71 42.67
N LEU A 196 34.86 10.03 42.18
CA LEU A 196 36.01 9.14 42.22
C LEU A 196 36.77 9.29 43.56
N PRO A 197 37.22 8.17 44.19
CA PRO A 197 38.12 8.23 45.33
C PRO A 197 39.33 9.13 45.10
N ALA A 198 39.67 9.99 46.08
CA ALA A 198 40.73 10.98 45.97
C ALA A 198 42.14 10.40 45.77
N VAL A 199 42.33 9.13 46.14
CA VAL A 199 43.57 8.36 45.87
C VAL A 199 43.21 7.22 44.92
N MET A 200 43.90 7.17 43.78
CA MET A 200 43.79 6.05 42.83
C MET A 200 44.46 4.81 43.44
N PRO A 201 43.75 3.67 43.63
CA PRO A 201 44.36 2.45 44.16
C PRO A 201 45.45 1.91 43.21
N SER A 202 46.49 1.29 43.77
CA SER A 202 47.57 0.70 42.98
C SER A 202 47.10 -0.54 42.22
N ILE A 203 47.53 -0.66 40.95
CA ILE A 203 47.20 -1.79 40.08
C ILE A 203 47.79 -3.12 40.59
N THR A 204 48.92 -3.07 41.32
CA THR A 204 49.62 -4.24 41.86
C THR A 204 49.14 -4.66 43.25
N GLU A 205 48.57 -3.74 44.04
CA GLU A 205 48.21 -3.99 45.45
C GLU A 205 46.69 -4.18 45.62
N ASP A 206 45.86 -3.41 44.91
CA ASP A 206 44.40 -3.59 44.88
C ASP A 206 43.86 -3.40 43.45
N TYR A 207 44.05 -4.44 42.63
CA TYR A 207 43.49 -4.50 41.28
C TYR A 207 41.95 -4.36 41.26
N LYS A 208 41.25 -4.80 42.30
CA LYS A 208 39.77 -4.72 42.36
C LYS A 208 39.32 -3.27 42.61
N GLY A 209 39.96 -2.55 43.51
CA GLY A 209 39.75 -1.11 43.74
C GLY A 209 40.19 -0.27 42.53
N TRP A 210 41.36 -0.56 41.96
CA TRP A 210 41.84 0.10 40.74
C TRP A 210 40.85 -0.08 39.58
N LEU A 211 40.34 -1.31 39.37
CA LEU A 211 39.37 -1.58 38.30
C LEU A 211 38.02 -0.89 38.54
N ARG A 212 37.56 -0.77 39.79
CA ARG A 212 36.37 0.03 40.14
C ARG A 212 36.57 1.51 39.80
N TYR A 213 37.70 2.08 40.23
CA TYR A 213 38.09 3.46 39.92
C TYR A 213 38.18 3.71 38.40
N GLN A 214 38.85 2.83 37.65
CA GLN A 214 38.96 2.96 36.20
C GLN A 214 37.61 2.79 35.49
N LYS A 215 36.77 1.82 35.87
CA LYS A 215 35.42 1.66 35.28
C LYS A 215 34.56 2.92 35.45
N GLN A 216 34.63 3.56 36.62
CA GLN A 216 33.91 4.81 36.87
C GLN A 216 34.51 5.97 36.06
N LYS A 217 35.84 6.10 36.01
CA LYS A 217 36.55 7.08 35.16
C LYS A 217 36.22 6.90 33.67
N TRP A 218 36.19 5.67 33.18
CA TRP A 218 35.81 5.33 31.80
C TRP A 218 34.34 5.62 31.52
N LYS A 219 33.42 5.41 32.48
CA LYS A 219 32.01 5.80 32.35
C LYS A 219 31.87 7.31 32.14
N ILE A 220 32.58 8.12 32.94
CA ILE A 220 32.60 9.59 32.82
C ILE A 220 33.24 10.02 31.48
N GLN A 221 34.37 9.41 31.10
CA GLN A 221 35.02 9.69 29.81
C GLN A 221 34.16 9.27 28.61
N LYS A 222 33.43 8.14 28.67
CA LYS A 222 32.49 7.70 27.63
C LYS A 222 31.34 8.69 27.47
N ALA A 223 30.79 9.19 28.58
CA ALA A 223 29.78 10.26 28.56
C ALA A 223 30.33 11.58 27.98
N ALA A 224 31.57 11.96 28.30
CA ALA A 224 32.24 13.12 27.69
C ALA A 224 32.50 12.94 26.18
N ARG A 225 32.89 11.74 25.72
CA ARG A 225 33.03 11.41 24.30
C ARG A 225 31.68 11.44 23.57
N LYS A 226 30.60 10.89 24.16
CA LYS A 226 29.23 10.97 23.58
C LYS A 226 28.78 12.43 23.42
N ARG A 227 28.94 13.26 24.46
CA ARG A 227 28.66 14.71 24.38
C ARG A 227 29.51 15.44 23.33
N ARG A 228 30.78 15.06 23.15
CA ARG A 228 31.64 15.64 22.10
C ARG A 228 31.12 15.29 20.70
N ARG A 229 30.70 14.04 20.46
CA ARG A 229 30.07 13.63 19.20
C ARG A 229 28.76 14.38 18.94
N GLN A 230 27.95 14.60 19.97
CA GLN A 230 26.70 15.37 19.87
C GLN A 230 26.94 16.86 19.55
N LEU A 231 28.00 17.48 20.09
CA LEU A 231 28.26 18.92 19.96
C LEU A 231 29.12 19.30 18.74
N PHE A 232 29.91 18.37 18.19
CA PHE A 232 30.88 18.66 17.12
C PHE A 232 30.86 17.62 15.98
N GLY A 233 29.89 16.72 15.96
CA GLY A 233 29.87 15.55 15.07
C GLY A 233 31.00 14.55 15.38
N GLU A 234 31.15 13.54 14.53
CA GLU A 234 32.36 12.73 14.54
C GLU A 234 33.50 13.47 13.85
N LYS A 235 34.55 13.78 14.62
CA LYS A 235 35.85 14.08 14.03
C LYS A 235 36.33 12.84 13.27
N ARG A 236 36.80 13.05 12.03
CA ARG A 236 37.59 12.06 11.28
C ARG A 236 38.67 11.48 12.19
N ALA A 237 38.81 10.16 12.21
CA ALA A 237 40.00 9.54 12.76
C ALA A 237 41.21 9.98 11.91
N ASP A 238 42.28 10.45 12.55
CA ASP A 238 43.51 10.76 11.83
C ASP A 238 44.03 9.47 11.17
N ALA A 239 44.41 9.55 9.89
CA ALA A 239 44.68 8.39 9.04
C ALA A 239 45.95 7.58 9.42
N THR A 240 46.55 7.86 10.57
CA THR A 240 47.81 7.30 11.07
C THR A 240 47.64 6.02 11.91
N ASP A 241 46.43 5.52 12.10
CA ASP A 241 46.16 4.35 12.94
C ASP A 241 46.36 3.03 12.15
N ALA A 242 47.55 2.41 12.27
CA ALA A 242 47.99 1.28 11.46
C ALA A 242 47.06 0.05 11.51
N ILE A 243 46.36 -0.15 12.64
CA ILE A 243 45.37 -1.21 12.82
C ILE A 243 44.13 -0.94 11.94
N GLY A 244 43.72 0.31 11.81
CA GLY A 244 42.62 0.71 10.93
C GLY A 244 42.94 0.54 9.44
N THR A 245 44.22 0.52 9.06
CA THR A 245 44.64 0.21 7.68
C THR A 245 44.48 -1.28 7.36
N PHE A 246 44.84 -2.16 8.29
CA PHE A 246 44.66 -3.61 8.14
C PHE A 246 43.18 -4.01 8.03
N PHE A 247 42.32 -3.47 8.90
CA PHE A 247 40.87 -3.71 8.82
C PHE A 247 40.26 -3.15 7.53
N ARG A 248 40.77 -2.02 7.00
CA ARG A 248 40.31 -1.48 5.71
C ARG A 248 40.71 -2.38 4.53
N GLN A 249 41.94 -2.91 4.51
CA GLN A 249 42.36 -3.86 3.47
C GLN A 249 41.58 -5.18 3.51
N GLN A 250 41.26 -5.71 4.70
CA GLN A 250 40.40 -6.89 4.82
C GLN A 250 38.96 -6.60 4.38
N ALA A 251 38.42 -5.43 4.71
CA ALA A 251 37.10 -5.03 4.26
C ALA A 251 37.05 -4.81 2.74
N GLU A 252 38.08 -4.20 2.15
CA GLU A 252 38.22 -3.97 0.70
C GLU A 252 38.10 -5.27 -0.09
N LEU A 253 38.83 -6.32 0.31
CA LEU A 253 38.75 -7.63 -0.34
C LEU A 253 37.35 -8.26 -0.29
N VAL A 254 36.63 -8.13 0.83
CA VAL A 254 35.29 -8.71 1.02
C VAL A 254 34.23 -7.93 0.23
N TYR A 255 34.18 -6.60 0.41
CA TYR A 255 33.12 -5.76 -0.13
C TYR A 255 33.29 -5.40 -1.61
N THR A 256 34.42 -5.70 -2.26
CA THR A 256 34.60 -5.53 -3.72
C THR A 256 33.81 -6.56 -4.54
N THR A 257 33.34 -7.65 -3.92
CA THR A 257 32.48 -8.65 -4.58
C THR A 257 31.06 -8.12 -4.85
N ASP A 258 30.29 -8.78 -5.73
CA ASP A 258 28.90 -8.39 -6.01
C ASP A 258 28.01 -8.69 -4.78
N TRP A 259 27.25 -7.70 -4.32
CA TRP A 259 26.43 -7.79 -3.11
C TRP A 259 25.04 -8.34 -3.41
N GLN A 260 24.62 -9.42 -2.73
CA GLN A 260 23.24 -9.94 -2.84
C GLN A 260 22.38 -9.36 -1.71
N ILE A 261 21.46 -8.47 -2.02
CA ILE A 261 20.58 -7.83 -1.03
C ILE A 261 19.48 -8.82 -0.64
N LEU A 262 19.41 -9.17 0.65
CA LEU A 262 18.35 -10.01 1.22
C LEU A 262 17.14 -9.19 1.67
N GLN A 263 17.38 -8.05 2.33
CA GLN A 263 16.34 -7.14 2.82
C GLN A 263 16.82 -5.69 2.87
N LEU A 264 15.97 -4.75 2.44
CA LEU A 264 16.03 -3.31 2.70
C LEU A 264 14.94 -2.96 3.70
N ARG A 265 15.30 -2.49 4.90
CA ARG A 265 14.35 -2.18 5.97
C ARG A 265 14.61 -0.80 6.55
N GLU A 266 13.57 0.00 6.68
CA GLU A 266 13.65 1.31 7.33
C GLU A 266 14.02 1.17 8.82
N THR A 267 14.51 2.25 9.42
CA THR A 267 14.93 2.29 10.82
C THR A 267 14.34 3.51 11.53
N GLU A 268 14.42 3.53 12.87
CA GLU A 268 14.02 4.68 13.69
C GLU A 268 14.80 5.98 13.36
N ALA A 269 15.91 5.88 12.62
CA ALA A 269 16.70 7.04 12.19
C ALA A 269 16.22 7.52 10.81
N PRO A 270 15.70 8.76 10.68
CA PRO A 270 15.16 9.26 9.41
C PRO A 270 16.24 9.27 8.32
N GLY A 271 15.90 8.67 7.18
CA GLY A 271 16.78 8.54 6.01
C GLY A 271 17.73 7.34 6.05
N GLU A 272 17.82 6.59 7.16
CA GLU A 272 18.66 5.39 7.25
C GLU A 272 17.85 4.12 6.96
N VAL A 273 18.10 3.53 5.79
CA VAL A 273 17.63 2.18 5.43
C VAL A 273 18.73 1.18 5.76
N ARG A 274 18.41 0.14 6.54
CA ARG A 274 19.31 -0.97 6.84
C ARG A 274 19.22 -2.01 5.73
N ALA A 275 20.33 -2.23 5.03
CA ALA A 275 20.49 -3.29 4.07
C ALA A 275 21.07 -4.54 4.74
N PHE A 276 20.38 -5.67 4.63
CA PHE A 276 20.89 -7.00 4.95
C PHE A 276 21.45 -7.61 3.67
N VAL A 277 22.74 -7.90 3.66
CA VAL A 277 23.50 -8.15 2.44
C VAL A 277 24.31 -9.42 2.58
N LEU A 278 24.13 -10.38 1.65
CA LEU A 278 24.89 -11.62 1.60
C LEU A 278 26.16 -11.40 0.77
N ILE A 279 27.31 -11.57 1.41
CA ILE A 279 28.66 -11.43 0.84
C ILE A 279 29.50 -12.61 1.35
N ASP A 280 30.20 -13.34 0.47
CA ASP A 280 31.07 -14.48 0.82
C ASP A 280 30.48 -15.45 1.88
N ARG A 281 29.21 -15.83 1.69
CA ARG A 281 28.43 -16.71 2.59
C ARG A 281 28.23 -16.17 4.02
N LYS A 282 28.24 -14.84 4.21
CA LYS A 282 27.90 -14.17 5.48
C LYS A 282 26.88 -13.07 5.25
N VAL A 283 25.98 -12.87 6.21
CA VAL A 283 25.02 -11.75 6.19
C VAL A 283 25.64 -10.56 6.92
N HIS A 284 25.82 -9.46 6.20
CA HIS A 284 26.30 -8.18 6.69
C HIS A 284 25.12 -7.21 6.84
N GLN A 285 25.15 -6.37 7.88
CA GLN A 285 24.21 -5.27 8.05
C GLN A 285 24.90 -3.96 7.66
N LEU A 286 24.49 -3.37 6.54
CA LEU A 286 24.98 -2.09 6.04
C LEU A 286 23.93 -1.00 6.25
N LYS A 287 24.40 0.24 6.42
CA LYS A 287 23.56 1.44 6.50
C LYS A 287 23.56 2.13 5.15
N VAL A 288 22.38 2.41 4.60
CA VAL A 288 22.19 3.15 3.36
C VAL A 288 21.43 4.44 3.67
N LEU A 289 21.96 5.58 3.25
CA LEU A 289 21.30 6.87 3.32
C LEU A 289 20.53 7.12 2.03
N VAL A 290 19.20 7.14 2.13
CA VAL A 290 18.29 7.38 1.01
C VAL A 290 17.84 8.84 1.06
N PRO A 291 18.05 9.64 0.00
CA PRO A 291 17.52 10.99 -0.08
C PRO A 291 16.01 10.98 -0.38
N ARG A 292 15.28 11.92 0.21
CA ARG A 292 13.90 12.23 -0.17
C ARG A 292 13.93 12.95 -1.51
N GLN A 293 13.12 12.47 -2.46
CA GLN A 293 12.95 13.06 -3.78
C GLN A 293 11.47 13.38 -3.94
N VAL A 294 11.19 14.61 -4.40
CA VAL A 294 9.83 15.13 -4.61
C VAL A 294 9.85 15.94 -5.91
N PHE A 295 8.79 15.85 -6.71
CA PHE A 295 8.64 16.64 -7.93
C PHE A 295 7.65 17.78 -7.70
N LEU A 296 8.05 19.01 -8.03
CA LEU A 296 7.28 20.24 -7.85
C LEU A 296 6.93 20.81 -9.24
N ASN A 297 5.65 20.84 -9.59
CA ASN A 297 5.18 21.48 -10.83
C ASN A 297 4.76 22.93 -10.52
N LEU A 298 5.29 23.88 -11.29
CA LEU A 298 5.02 25.31 -11.12
C LEU A 298 4.22 25.88 -12.30
N LYS A 299 3.41 26.90 -12.01
CA LYS A 299 2.69 27.73 -13.00
C LYS A 299 3.59 28.74 -13.71
N GLU A 300 4.75 29.04 -13.11
CA GLU A 300 5.72 30.05 -13.54
C GLU A 300 7.12 29.41 -13.67
N GLU A 301 8.02 30.02 -14.45
CA GLU A 301 9.36 29.46 -14.69
C GLU A 301 10.29 29.49 -13.48
N ASP A 302 10.08 30.44 -12.57
CA ASP A 302 10.96 30.74 -11.44
C ASP A 302 10.53 30.01 -10.17
N LEU A 303 11.51 29.57 -9.38
CA LEU A 303 11.28 28.97 -8.07
C LEU A 303 10.79 30.05 -7.06
N PRO A 304 9.85 29.72 -6.15
CA PRO A 304 9.43 30.64 -5.10
C PRO A 304 10.58 31.13 -4.21
N ASP A 305 10.47 32.35 -3.67
CA ASP A 305 11.46 32.97 -2.77
C ASP A 305 11.40 32.36 -1.34
N VAL A 306 11.66 31.05 -1.26
CA VAL A 306 11.64 30.25 -0.03
C VAL A 306 12.94 29.45 0.08
N ASP A 307 13.95 30.03 0.72
CA ASP A 307 15.24 29.36 0.96
C ASP A 307 15.12 28.24 2.01
N VAL A 308 15.21 26.99 1.55
CA VAL A 308 15.25 25.79 2.40
C VAL A 308 16.67 25.20 2.39
N PRO A 309 17.43 25.32 3.50
CA PRO A 309 18.84 24.95 3.51
C PRO A 309 19.03 23.44 3.36
N GLY A 310 19.83 23.04 2.36
CA GLY A 310 20.17 21.63 2.11
C GLY A 310 19.27 20.92 1.08
N VAL A 311 18.34 21.63 0.45
CA VAL A 311 17.61 21.15 -0.73
C VAL A 311 18.44 21.42 -2.00
N LYS A 312 18.46 20.45 -2.92
CA LYS A 312 18.93 20.64 -4.30
C LYS A 312 17.73 20.63 -5.23
N ALA A 313 17.53 21.71 -5.99
CA ALA A 313 16.51 21.81 -7.02
C ALA A 313 17.14 21.66 -8.41
N GLU A 314 16.55 20.82 -9.25
CA GLU A 314 16.95 20.60 -10.65
C GLU A 314 15.72 20.82 -11.54
N LYS A 315 15.79 21.71 -12.55
CA LYS A 315 14.70 21.86 -13.54
C LYS A 315 14.73 20.67 -14.49
N VAL A 316 13.64 19.92 -14.57
CA VAL A 316 13.56 18.66 -15.31
C VAL A 316 12.66 18.84 -16.53
N VAL A 317 13.14 18.38 -17.69
CA VAL A 317 12.50 18.59 -19.00
C VAL A 317 12.13 17.24 -19.63
N ASN A 318 11.02 17.19 -20.36
CA ASN A 318 10.47 16.00 -21.01
C ASN A 318 10.16 14.86 -20.00
N TRP A 319 9.50 15.21 -18.89
CA TRP A 319 8.87 14.24 -17.98
C TRP A 319 7.35 14.33 -18.10
N THR A 320 6.65 13.20 -17.97
CA THR A 320 5.18 13.16 -18.09
C THR A 320 4.54 13.05 -16.71
N LEU A 321 3.48 13.83 -16.46
CA LEU A 321 2.69 13.78 -15.22
C LEU A 321 1.63 12.65 -15.27
N PRO A 322 1.22 12.07 -14.14
CA PRO A 322 0.32 10.89 -14.09
C PRO A 322 -1.03 11.13 -14.79
N ASN A 323 -1.63 12.28 -14.52
CA ASN A 323 -2.91 12.76 -15.04
C ASN A 323 -2.85 13.32 -16.48
N GLY A 324 -1.67 13.29 -17.13
CA GLY A 324 -1.47 13.84 -18.46
C GLY A 324 -1.48 15.38 -18.54
N HIS A 325 -1.39 16.09 -17.41
CA HIS A 325 -1.18 17.54 -17.41
C HIS A 325 0.18 17.92 -18.03
N ALA A 326 0.28 19.17 -18.51
CA ALA A 326 1.49 19.70 -19.11
C ALA A 326 2.57 19.99 -18.05
N SER A 327 3.71 19.33 -18.15
CA SER A 327 4.86 19.46 -17.23
C SER A 327 5.75 20.68 -17.50
N ALA A 328 5.13 21.83 -17.80
CA ALA A 328 5.83 23.00 -18.34
C ALA A 328 7.04 23.44 -17.49
N HIS A 329 6.88 23.47 -16.16
CA HIS A 329 7.90 23.94 -15.22
C HIS A 329 8.07 22.96 -14.04
N LEU A 330 8.47 21.73 -14.37
CA LEU A 330 8.72 20.67 -13.37
C LEU A 330 10.13 20.78 -12.77
N PHE A 331 10.21 20.79 -11.44
CA PHE A 331 11.46 20.78 -10.67
C PHE A 331 11.56 19.53 -9.80
N LYS A 332 12.70 18.85 -9.85
CA LYS A 332 13.03 17.76 -8.94
C LYS A 332 13.77 18.31 -7.73
N LEU A 333 13.17 18.18 -6.55
CA LEU A 333 13.76 18.52 -5.27
C LEU A 333 14.37 17.26 -4.64
N SER A 334 15.66 17.33 -4.29
CA SER A 334 16.40 16.24 -3.64
C SER A 334 17.03 16.75 -2.34
N MET A 335 16.72 16.07 -1.23
CA MET A 335 17.15 16.47 0.11
C MET A 335 17.35 15.24 1.01
N THR A 336 17.99 15.40 2.18
CA THR A 336 18.02 14.31 3.16
C THR A 336 16.70 14.25 3.93
N GLU A 337 16.26 13.07 4.35
CA GLU A 337 15.04 12.92 5.17
C GLU A 337 15.13 13.73 6.48
N GLN A 338 16.34 13.91 7.02
CA GLN A 338 16.57 14.79 8.18
C GLN A 338 16.25 16.27 7.87
N VAL A 339 16.57 16.77 6.69
CA VAL A 339 16.16 18.13 6.25
C VAL A 339 14.65 18.16 6.06
N TYR A 340 14.06 17.16 5.41
CA TYR A 340 12.62 17.05 5.19
C TYR A 340 11.82 17.11 6.51
N VAL A 341 12.25 16.38 7.55
CA VAL A 341 11.61 16.38 8.87
C VAL A 341 11.89 17.66 9.67
N ASN A 342 13.14 18.16 9.67
CA ASN A 342 13.50 19.33 10.50
C ASN A 342 12.96 20.65 9.95
N GLU A 343 12.91 20.81 8.62
CA GLU A 343 12.46 22.03 7.93
C GLU A 343 11.03 21.90 7.39
N ALA A 344 10.25 20.93 7.91
CA ALA A 344 8.91 20.58 7.44
C ALA A 344 7.93 21.77 7.37
N GLU A 345 8.05 22.75 8.27
CA GLU A 345 7.22 23.97 8.23
C GLU A 345 7.52 24.85 7.01
N LYS A 346 8.80 25.02 6.65
CA LYS A 346 9.18 25.79 5.44
C LYS A 346 8.81 25.03 4.16
N LEU A 347 8.95 23.70 4.17
CA LEU A 347 8.55 22.86 3.05
C LEU A 347 7.04 22.90 2.83
N LYS A 348 6.21 22.96 3.88
CA LYS A 348 4.77 23.23 3.75
C LYS A 348 4.50 24.59 3.10
N VAL A 349 5.15 25.65 3.56
CA VAL A 349 5.01 27.00 2.95
C VAL A 349 5.43 26.99 1.48
N LEU A 350 6.46 26.23 1.10
CA LEU A 350 6.86 26.03 -0.29
C LEU A 350 5.79 25.27 -1.09
N PHE A 351 5.25 24.17 -0.55
CA PHE A 351 4.25 23.32 -1.22
C PHE A 351 2.87 23.98 -1.34
N GLU A 352 2.52 24.86 -0.40
CA GLU A 352 1.26 25.62 -0.36
C GLU A 352 1.38 26.99 -1.08
N HIS A 353 2.52 27.29 -1.71
CA HIS A 353 2.76 28.57 -2.38
C HIS A 353 1.88 28.74 -3.64
N PRO A 354 1.27 29.91 -3.90
CA PRO A 354 0.32 30.10 -5.01
C PRO A 354 0.84 29.75 -6.42
N SER A 355 2.14 29.92 -6.68
CA SER A 355 2.79 29.54 -7.96
C SER A 355 2.97 28.03 -8.14
N VAL A 356 2.76 27.21 -7.10
CA VAL A 356 2.75 25.74 -7.21
C VAL A 356 1.41 25.30 -7.81
N GLU A 357 1.49 24.37 -8.77
CA GLU A 357 0.34 23.63 -9.27
C GLU A 357 0.17 22.32 -8.50
N GLY A 358 1.26 21.56 -8.31
CA GLY A 358 1.21 20.26 -7.65
C GLY A 358 2.56 19.76 -7.14
N VAL A 359 2.51 18.85 -6.16
CA VAL A 359 3.65 18.19 -5.52
C VAL A 359 3.48 16.66 -5.64
N TYR A 360 4.37 15.99 -6.37
CA TYR A 360 4.28 14.56 -6.69
C TYR A 360 5.44 13.73 -6.08
N GLU A 361 5.24 12.41 -6.03
CA GLU A 361 6.11 11.41 -5.39
C GLU A 361 6.32 11.65 -3.90
N LYS A 362 5.32 12.25 -3.24
CA LYS A 362 5.41 12.59 -1.83
C LYS A 362 5.45 11.33 -0.96
N ASP A 363 4.65 10.33 -1.32
CA ASP A 363 4.35 9.18 -0.47
C ASP A 363 5.17 7.91 -0.81
N VAL A 364 6.15 8.00 -1.72
CA VAL A 364 7.08 6.89 -2.04
C VAL A 364 7.97 6.54 -0.83
N PRO A 365 7.91 5.32 -0.27
CA PRO A 365 8.74 4.90 0.86
C PRO A 365 10.25 4.84 0.53
N LEU A 366 11.12 5.03 1.52
CA LEU A 366 12.56 5.10 1.30
C LEU A 366 13.19 3.73 1.04
N ASN A 367 12.66 2.67 1.65
CA ASN A 367 13.01 1.28 1.31
C ASN A 367 12.61 0.92 -0.13
N VAL A 368 11.43 1.34 -0.60
CA VAL A 368 10.96 1.15 -1.98
C VAL A 368 11.85 1.93 -2.94
N ARG A 369 12.15 3.19 -2.66
CA ARG A 369 13.07 4.01 -3.46
C ARG A 369 14.45 3.34 -3.65
N ALA A 370 15.05 2.82 -2.57
CA ALA A 370 16.29 2.07 -2.66
C ALA A 370 16.13 0.74 -3.43
N MET A 371 14.97 0.09 -3.37
CA MET A 371 14.67 -1.16 -4.10
C MET A 371 14.50 -0.93 -5.60
N LEU A 372 13.87 0.17 -6.02
CA LEU A 372 13.71 0.56 -7.41
C LEU A 372 15.09 0.74 -8.07
N ASP A 373 15.99 1.48 -7.41
CA ASP A 373 17.34 1.82 -7.89
C ASP A 373 18.34 0.64 -7.84
N LEU A 374 18.30 -0.20 -6.79
CA LEU A 374 19.33 -1.24 -6.55
C LEU A 374 18.94 -2.67 -6.98
N GLY A 375 17.66 -3.04 -6.89
CA GLY A 375 17.21 -4.43 -7.12
C GLY A 375 17.79 -5.46 -6.15
N CYS A 376 18.01 -6.70 -6.63
CA CYS A 376 18.57 -7.81 -5.84
C CYS A 376 20.09 -7.77 -5.70
N VAL A 377 20.81 -7.21 -6.67
CA VAL A 377 22.27 -7.30 -6.77
C VAL A 377 22.87 -5.95 -7.06
N CYS A 378 23.71 -5.46 -6.15
CA CYS A 378 24.38 -4.19 -6.29
C CYS A 378 25.89 -4.32 -6.06
N THR A 379 26.61 -3.23 -6.28
CA THR A 379 27.97 -3.01 -5.77
C THR A 379 28.17 -1.51 -5.51
N PHE A 380 29.29 -1.12 -4.91
CA PHE A 380 29.62 0.30 -4.77
C PHE A 380 30.25 0.84 -6.07
N ASP A 381 30.16 2.16 -6.26
CA ASP A 381 30.80 2.84 -7.40
C ASP A 381 32.31 3.01 -7.17
N GLU A 382 33.09 2.13 -7.77
CA GLU A 382 34.56 2.15 -7.77
C GLU A 382 35.17 3.46 -8.31
N SER A 383 34.44 4.21 -9.14
CA SER A 383 34.94 5.50 -9.67
C SER A 383 35.08 6.56 -8.58
N GLN A 384 34.29 6.44 -7.49
CA GLN A 384 34.25 7.39 -6.39
C GLN A 384 35.26 7.01 -5.29
N ARG A 385 36.33 7.80 -5.17
CA ARG A 385 37.42 7.52 -4.21
C ARG A 385 36.95 7.55 -2.75
N GLY A 386 37.16 6.42 -2.06
CA GLY A 386 36.96 6.30 -0.62
C GLY A 386 35.50 6.07 -0.18
N VAL A 387 34.60 5.71 -1.10
CA VAL A 387 33.22 5.32 -0.77
C VAL A 387 33.19 4.21 0.28
N LEU A 388 33.92 3.12 0.08
CA LEU A 388 33.91 1.98 1.00
C LEU A 388 34.31 2.37 2.44
N GLY A 389 35.36 3.17 2.60
CA GLY A 389 35.81 3.64 3.91
C GLY A 389 34.77 4.51 4.62
N LYS A 390 34.16 5.46 3.91
CA LYS A 390 33.07 6.30 4.44
C LYS A 390 31.82 5.47 4.74
N GLY A 391 31.46 4.55 3.86
CA GLY A 391 30.26 3.72 3.95
C GLY A 391 30.25 2.79 5.15
N LEU A 392 31.43 2.21 5.47
CA LEU A 392 31.60 1.35 6.64
C LEU A 392 31.75 2.12 7.97
N GLU A 393 32.32 3.34 7.95
CA GLU A 393 32.44 4.18 9.15
C GLU A 393 31.14 4.93 9.49
N GLN A 394 30.38 5.36 8.49
CA GLN A 394 29.18 6.19 8.62
C GLN A 394 27.95 5.49 8.03
N ALA A 395 27.77 5.59 6.72
CA ALA A 395 26.75 4.92 5.92
C ALA A 395 27.03 5.15 4.42
N PHE A 396 26.53 4.27 3.55
CA PHE A 396 26.62 4.43 2.09
C PHE A 396 25.53 5.39 1.60
N GLU A 397 25.87 6.39 0.81
CA GLU A 397 24.86 7.21 0.11
C GLU A 397 24.27 6.39 -1.05
N LEU A 398 22.96 6.47 -1.31
CA LEU A 398 22.33 5.68 -2.38
C LEU A 398 23.00 5.91 -3.75
N SER A 399 23.40 7.15 -4.07
CA SER A 399 24.16 7.51 -5.28
C SER A 399 25.60 6.99 -5.35
N SER A 400 26.09 6.33 -4.29
CA SER A 400 27.40 5.65 -4.27
C SER A 400 27.29 4.14 -4.49
N LEU A 401 26.06 3.63 -4.66
CA LEU A 401 25.74 2.25 -4.98
C LEU A 401 25.17 2.16 -6.39
N ARG A 402 25.40 1.05 -7.09
CA ARG A 402 24.89 0.77 -8.44
C ARG A 402 24.34 -0.64 -8.54
N THR A 403 23.24 -0.82 -9.27
CA THR A 403 22.75 -2.16 -9.66
C THR A 403 23.73 -2.83 -10.64
N VAL A 404 23.85 -4.16 -10.60
CA VAL A 404 24.71 -4.95 -11.48
C VAL A 404 23.93 -6.17 -11.98
N PRO A 405 23.98 -6.51 -13.30
CA PRO A 405 23.37 -7.74 -13.79
C PRO A 405 24.02 -8.96 -13.11
N ALA A 406 23.19 -9.84 -12.55
CA ALA A 406 23.66 -10.95 -11.72
C ALA A 406 24.41 -12.00 -12.57
N LYS A 407 25.73 -12.13 -12.36
CA LYS A 407 26.61 -13.10 -13.06
C LYS A 407 26.25 -14.56 -12.77
N LYS A 408 25.51 -14.81 -11.68
CA LYS A 408 24.96 -16.09 -11.24
C LYS A 408 23.53 -15.86 -10.75
N PRO A 409 22.63 -16.87 -10.79
CA PRO A 409 21.30 -16.74 -10.21
C PRO A 409 21.37 -16.25 -8.76
N TYR A 410 20.54 -15.25 -8.42
CA TYR A 410 20.46 -14.69 -7.07
C TYR A 410 20.19 -15.81 -6.04
N MET A 411 20.98 -15.83 -4.97
CA MET A 411 21.09 -16.90 -3.95
C MET A 411 21.33 -18.34 -4.47
N GLY A 412 21.64 -18.55 -5.75
CA GLY A 412 21.76 -19.89 -6.35
C GLY A 412 22.91 -20.77 -5.85
N SER A 413 23.87 -20.20 -5.10
CA SER A 413 24.98 -20.93 -4.48
C SER A 413 25.13 -20.62 -2.98
N ALA A 414 24.05 -20.18 -2.35
CA ALA A 414 24.02 -19.74 -0.95
C ALA A 414 23.41 -20.84 -0.08
N ASN A 415 24.22 -21.45 0.81
CA ASN A 415 23.70 -22.31 1.86
C ASN A 415 23.31 -21.43 3.05
N MET A 416 22.00 -21.18 3.22
CA MET A 416 21.40 -20.43 4.33
C MET A 416 20.83 -21.38 5.38
N SER A 417 20.97 -21.00 6.65
CA SER A 417 20.15 -21.54 7.72
C SER A 417 18.86 -20.72 7.85
N TYR A 418 17.75 -21.37 8.22
CA TYR A 418 16.46 -20.72 8.43
C TYR A 418 15.99 -20.93 9.86
N LEU A 419 15.57 -19.84 10.50
CA LEU A 419 14.91 -19.82 11.77
C LEU A 419 13.42 -19.56 11.50
N SER A 420 12.57 -20.59 11.57
CA SER A 420 11.13 -20.43 11.31
C SER A 420 10.40 -20.15 12.62
N LEU A 421 9.75 -18.99 12.71
CA LEU A 421 8.86 -18.61 13.80
C LEU A 421 7.41 -18.56 13.27
N TYR A 422 6.63 -19.54 13.68
CA TYR A 422 5.25 -19.71 13.30
C TYR A 422 4.31 -19.40 14.48
N HIS A 423 3.19 -18.72 14.20
CA HIS A 423 2.29 -18.19 15.22
C HIS A 423 0.80 -18.38 14.89
N ILE A 424 0.09 -19.17 15.71
CA ILE A 424 -1.37 -19.32 15.67
C ILE A 424 -2.01 -18.46 16.76
N SER A 425 -3.00 -17.65 16.36
CA SER A 425 -3.91 -16.94 17.25
C SER A 425 -5.32 -17.54 17.13
N ALA A 426 -5.76 -18.29 18.13
CA ALA A 426 -7.06 -18.98 18.13
C ALA A 426 -7.84 -18.67 19.42
N GLY A 427 -8.65 -17.59 19.38
CA GLY A 427 -9.38 -17.07 20.54
C GLY A 427 -8.43 -16.67 21.67
N ASP A 428 -8.70 -17.15 22.88
CA ASP A 428 -7.87 -16.90 24.08
C ASP A 428 -6.48 -17.57 24.04
N ARG A 429 -6.22 -18.43 23.04
CA ARG A 429 -4.96 -19.20 22.92
C ARG A 429 -4.03 -18.60 21.87
N GLN A 430 -2.75 -18.50 22.20
CA GLN A 430 -1.69 -18.14 21.26
C GLN A 430 -0.61 -19.23 21.29
N ILE A 431 -0.17 -19.70 20.12
CA ILE A 431 0.77 -20.81 20.00
C ILE A 431 1.94 -20.33 19.14
N TYR A 432 3.14 -20.36 19.72
CA TYR A 432 4.38 -20.01 19.02
C TYR A 432 5.23 -21.25 18.85
N ALA A 433 5.71 -21.51 17.64
CA ALA A 433 6.66 -22.59 17.36
C ALA A 433 7.91 -22.01 16.68
N LEU A 434 9.07 -22.34 17.24
CA LEU A 434 10.38 -21.89 16.77
C LEU A 434 11.20 -23.12 16.34
N PHE A 435 11.55 -23.18 15.06
CA PHE A 435 12.34 -24.24 14.42
C PHE A 435 13.65 -23.67 13.88
N SER A 436 14.74 -24.43 13.92
CA SER A 436 15.99 -24.13 13.23
C SER A 436 16.33 -25.22 12.21
N THR A 437 16.66 -24.84 10.98
CA THR A 437 17.19 -25.80 9.99
C THR A 437 18.66 -26.15 10.24
N ALA A 438 19.36 -25.43 11.13
CA ALA A 438 20.75 -25.73 11.48
C ALA A 438 20.90 -26.69 12.68
N ARG A 439 19.84 -26.90 13.48
CA ARG A 439 19.89 -27.66 14.74
C ARG A 439 18.65 -28.54 14.91
N PRO A 440 18.79 -29.80 15.38
CA PRO A 440 17.65 -30.69 15.66
C PRO A 440 16.95 -30.36 17.00
N GLU A 441 16.78 -29.07 17.32
CA GLU A 441 16.05 -28.57 18.49
C GLU A 441 14.95 -27.59 18.04
N ALA A 442 13.70 -27.89 18.40
CA ALA A 442 12.56 -26.99 18.21
C ALA A 442 11.92 -26.62 19.57
N LYS A 443 11.35 -25.42 19.68
CA LYS A 443 10.68 -24.96 20.90
C LYS A 443 9.26 -24.49 20.60
N ILE A 444 8.29 -25.01 21.35
CA ILE A 444 6.89 -24.61 21.28
C ILE A 444 6.50 -23.93 22.58
N VAL A 445 5.87 -22.76 22.49
CA VAL A 445 5.38 -21.99 23.62
C VAL A 445 3.87 -21.80 23.46
N ILE A 446 3.10 -22.36 24.38
CA ILE A 446 1.64 -22.31 24.38
C ILE A 446 1.19 -21.30 25.44
N LEU A 447 0.47 -20.28 25.02
CA LEU A 447 -0.23 -19.35 25.89
C LEU A 447 -1.69 -19.80 26.01
N ASP A 448 -2.10 -20.24 27.21
CA ASP A 448 -3.51 -20.41 27.57
C ASP A 448 -3.77 -19.69 28.90
N ALA A 449 -4.74 -18.76 28.89
CA ALA A 449 -5.15 -18.02 30.08
C ALA A 449 -5.93 -18.92 31.08
N LYS A 450 -6.56 -19.99 30.59
CA LYS A 450 -7.37 -20.91 31.38
C LYS A 450 -6.50 -22.11 31.79
N ARG A 451 -6.21 -22.23 33.10
CA ARG A 451 -5.40 -23.33 33.70
C ARG A 451 -5.96 -24.77 33.51
N GLY A 452 -7.02 -24.96 32.72
CA GLY A 452 -7.76 -26.23 32.60
C GLY A 452 -7.22 -27.24 31.59
N GLY A 453 -6.29 -26.84 30.70
CA GLY A 453 -5.70 -27.73 29.69
C GLY A 453 -4.42 -28.42 30.16
N ALA A 454 -4.54 -29.45 31.00
CA ALA A 454 -3.42 -30.24 31.50
C ALA A 454 -3.10 -31.50 30.65
N GLU A 455 -3.64 -31.59 29.43
CA GLU A 455 -3.11 -32.53 28.43
C GLU A 455 -1.80 -31.98 27.88
N GLY A 456 -0.74 -32.80 27.89
CA GLY A 456 0.49 -32.47 27.19
C GLY A 456 0.30 -32.51 25.67
N MET A 457 1.14 -31.78 24.94
CA MET A 457 1.26 -32.01 23.50
C MET A 457 1.58 -33.49 23.22
N PRO A 458 1.11 -34.06 22.09
CA PRO A 458 1.48 -35.41 21.69
C PRO A 458 3.01 -35.53 21.48
N ASN A 459 3.53 -36.73 21.30
CA ASN A 459 4.94 -36.92 20.95
C ASN A 459 5.20 -36.36 19.53
N ILE A 460 5.64 -35.10 19.45
CA ILE A 460 5.86 -34.37 18.20
C ILE A 460 7.09 -34.90 17.47
N ASP A 461 8.14 -35.30 18.19
CA ASP A 461 9.34 -35.94 17.65
C ASP A 461 8.94 -37.12 16.73
N ARG A 462 8.04 -37.99 17.20
CA ARG A 462 7.50 -39.12 16.40
C ARG A 462 6.58 -38.67 15.24
N ILE A 463 5.81 -37.59 15.41
CA ILE A 463 4.97 -37.04 14.33
C ILE A 463 5.86 -36.53 13.20
N TYR A 464 6.93 -35.79 13.54
CA TYR A 464 7.93 -35.31 12.59
C TYR A 464 8.58 -36.45 11.81
N GLU A 465 9.11 -37.47 12.49
CA GLU A 465 9.69 -38.66 11.86
C GLU A 465 8.70 -39.35 10.90
N SER A 466 7.43 -39.51 11.30
CA SER A 466 6.41 -40.13 10.44
C SER A 466 6.07 -39.30 9.20
N MET A 467 5.92 -37.98 9.34
CA MET A 467 5.56 -37.10 8.22
C MET A 467 6.73 -36.89 7.26
N LEU A 468 7.97 -36.89 7.76
CA LEU A 468 9.19 -36.88 6.96
C LEU A 468 9.30 -38.18 6.12
N ALA A 469 9.06 -39.33 6.74
CA ALA A 469 9.04 -40.61 6.03
C ALA A 469 7.91 -40.68 4.97
N GLU A 470 6.70 -40.19 5.30
CA GLU A 470 5.59 -40.09 4.33
C GLU A 470 5.96 -39.21 3.12
N LYS A 471 6.57 -38.04 3.34
CA LYS A 471 7.07 -37.16 2.26
C LYS A 471 8.11 -37.84 1.38
N LEU A 472 9.09 -38.52 1.97
CA LEU A 472 10.14 -39.23 1.23
C LEU A 472 9.59 -40.42 0.41
N VAL A 473 8.57 -41.12 0.91
CA VAL A 473 7.89 -42.19 0.17
C VAL A 473 7.05 -41.60 -0.98
N GLN A 474 6.41 -40.44 -0.80
CA GLN A 474 5.66 -39.77 -1.87
C GLN A 474 6.53 -39.28 -3.03
N THR A 475 7.84 -39.09 -2.82
CA THR A 475 8.78 -38.63 -3.85
C THR A 475 9.80 -39.69 -4.29
N ASP A 476 9.52 -40.98 -4.04
CA ASP A 476 10.40 -42.10 -4.38
C ASP A 476 11.85 -41.94 -3.86
N GLY A 477 12.04 -41.20 -2.77
CA GLY A 477 13.34 -40.88 -2.17
C GLY A 477 14.07 -39.65 -2.76
N GLU A 478 13.55 -39.01 -3.81
CA GLU A 478 14.10 -37.77 -4.35
C GLU A 478 13.70 -36.55 -3.47
N PRO A 479 14.56 -35.52 -3.33
CA PRO A 479 14.26 -34.35 -2.53
C PRO A 479 13.23 -33.44 -3.21
N TRP A 480 12.05 -33.27 -2.58
CA TRP A 480 10.94 -32.45 -3.10
C TRP A 480 11.24 -30.94 -3.19
N GLN A 481 12.36 -30.49 -2.62
CA GLN A 481 12.86 -29.12 -2.68
C GLN A 481 14.39 -29.11 -2.47
N LYS A 482 15.06 -28.02 -2.84
CA LYS A 482 16.55 -27.95 -2.91
C LYS A 482 17.18 -26.87 -2.02
N VAL A 483 16.42 -26.32 -1.07
CA VAL A 483 16.77 -25.12 -0.30
C VAL A 483 17.03 -25.42 1.18
N VAL A 484 16.36 -26.41 1.74
CA VAL A 484 16.43 -26.77 3.17
C VAL A 484 16.82 -28.23 3.31
N ASP A 485 17.97 -28.49 3.94
CA ASP A 485 18.36 -29.85 4.35
C ASP A 485 17.64 -30.18 5.68
N TYR A 486 16.49 -30.86 5.61
CA TYR A 486 15.75 -31.28 6.79
C TYR A 486 16.50 -32.38 7.55
N GLN A 487 16.45 -32.34 8.89
CA GLN A 487 17.16 -33.30 9.73
C GLN A 487 16.32 -34.57 9.93
N ASP A 488 16.96 -35.75 10.04
CA ASP A 488 16.25 -37.03 10.21
C ASP A 488 15.36 -37.08 11.46
N ALA A 489 15.78 -36.41 12.54
CA ALA A 489 15.05 -36.30 13.80
C ALA A 489 15.23 -34.91 14.42
N VAL A 490 14.17 -34.39 15.05
CA VAL A 490 14.13 -33.08 15.72
C VAL A 490 13.46 -33.24 17.08
N HIS A 491 14.10 -32.73 18.14
CA HIS A 491 13.56 -32.81 19.50
C HIS A 491 12.71 -31.57 19.85
N PHE A 492 11.47 -31.78 20.31
CA PHE A 492 10.52 -30.70 20.58
C PHE A 492 10.35 -30.38 22.07
N LYS A 493 10.80 -29.18 22.48
CA LYS A 493 10.59 -28.66 23.83
C LYS A 493 9.31 -27.81 23.93
N THR A 494 8.27 -28.35 24.56
CA THR A 494 7.01 -27.62 24.83
C THR A 494 7.05 -26.88 26.17
N VAL A 495 6.55 -25.64 26.23
CA VAL A 495 6.43 -24.82 27.45
C VAL A 495 5.05 -24.15 27.50
N ASN A 496 4.27 -24.44 28.54
CA ASN A 496 2.96 -23.82 28.77
C ASN A 496 3.10 -22.56 29.65
N VAL A 497 2.42 -21.49 29.26
CA VAL A 497 2.54 -20.15 29.83
C VAL A 497 1.15 -19.51 29.97
N THR A 498 0.94 -18.66 30.98
CA THR A 498 -0.36 -17.99 31.23
C THR A 498 -0.35 -16.48 30.95
N THR A 499 0.79 -15.89 30.54
CA THR A 499 0.90 -14.46 30.24
C THR A 499 1.75 -14.22 28.99
N GLN A 500 1.26 -13.35 28.08
CA GLN A 500 1.93 -13.02 26.82
C GLN A 500 3.38 -12.56 27.03
N ARG A 501 3.63 -11.70 28.04
CA ARG A 501 4.98 -11.23 28.39
C ARG A 501 5.96 -12.37 28.67
N ARG A 502 5.53 -13.43 29.37
CA ARG A 502 6.39 -14.59 29.63
C ARG A 502 6.57 -15.45 28.38
N ALA A 503 5.56 -15.57 27.52
CA ALA A 503 5.68 -16.30 26.25
C ALA A 503 6.71 -15.62 25.34
N LEU A 504 6.62 -14.30 25.17
CA LEU A 504 7.59 -13.49 24.44
C LEU A 504 9.01 -13.60 25.05
N GLN A 505 9.14 -13.59 26.38
CA GLN A 505 10.44 -13.80 27.03
C GLN A 505 11.02 -15.19 26.71
N GLU A 506 10.22 -16.26 26.79
CA GLU A 506 10.65 -17.63 26.46
C GLU A 506 11.10 -17.77 25.00
N ILE A 507 10.46 -17.08 24.06
CA ILE A 507 10.86 -17.03 22.64
C ILE A 507 12.16 -16.23 22.50
N GLY A 508 12.21 -15.01 23.05
CA GLY A 508 13.39 -14.14 22.97
C GLY A 508 14.64 -14.76 23.59
N ASP A 509 14.52 -15.53 24.66
CA ASP A 509 15.63 -16.26 25.27
C ASP A 509 16.04 -17.51 24.47
N ALA A 510 15.13 -18.15 23.74
CA ALA A 510 15.46 -19.21 22.79
C ALA A 510 16.20 -18.68 21.55
N VAL A 511 15.75 -17.57 20.97
CA VAL A 511 16.44 -16.90 19.85
C VAL A 511 17.85 -16.43 20.29
N LYS A 512 18.02 -15.93 21.53
CA LYS A 512 19.36 -15.62 22.10
C LYS A 512 20.26 -16.83 22.26
N LYS A 513 19.71 -18.04 22.47
CA LYS A 513 20.48 -19.30 22.53
C LYS A 513 20.97 -19.64 21.13
N MET A 514 20.04 -19.76 20.17
CA MET A 514 20.33 -20.08 18.76
C MET A 514 21.33 -19.09 18.16
N GLN A 515 21.15 -17.77 18.35
CA GLN A 515 22.07 -16.74 17.86
C GLN A 515 23.53 -16.87 18.35
N LYS A 516 23.77 -17.52 19.49
CA LYS A 516 25.13 -17.76 20.01
C LYS A 516 25.71 -19.10 19.56
N GLU A 517 24.85 -20.05 19.22
CA GLU A 517 25.20 -21.43 18.87
C GLU A 517 25.29 -21.64 17.35
N GLU A 518 24.73 -20.74 16.55
CA GLU A 518 24.76 -20.70 15.09
C GLU A 518 25.69 -19.57 14.61
N SER A 519 26.78 -19.93 13.93
CA SER A 519 27.73 -18.99 13.31
C SER A 519 27.53 -18.82 11.80
N GLY A 520 26.54 -19.53 11.23
CA GLY A 520 26.20 -19.50 9.82
C GLY A 520 25.32 -18.30 9.44
N PRO A 521 25.21 -18.00 8.13
CA PRO A 521 24.28 -16.99 7.65
C PRO A 521 22.84 -17.50 7.83
N THR A 522 22.06 -16.79 8.66
CA THR A 522 20.71 -17.23 9.07
C THR A 522 19.65 -16.19 8.69
N MET A 523 18.52 -16.66 8.19
CA MET A 523 17.33 -15.86 7.86
C MET A 523 16.16 -16.22 8.79
N LEU A 524 15.41 -15.22 9.25
CA LEU A 524 14.19 -15.43 10.01
C LEU A 524 13.01 -15.56 9.03
N VAL A 525 12.26 -16.65 9.10
CA VAL A 525 10.98 -16.79 8.41
C VAL A 525 9.87 -16.64 9.43
N LEU A 526 8.93 -15.72 9.18
CA LEU A 526 7.89 -15.32 10.11
C LEU A 526 6.51 -15.52 9.49
N GLN A 527 5.76 -16.48 10.01
CA GLN A 527 4.38 -16.77 9.56
C GLN A 527 3.43 -16.45 10.72
N SER A 528 2.79 -15.28 10.65
CA SER A 528 1.98 -14.73 11.74
C SER A 528 1.00 -13.68 11.22
N GLY A 529 -0.26 -13.73 11.70
CA GLY A 529 -1.24 -12.65 11.46
C GLY A 529 -0.90 -11.33 12.16
N SER A 530 0.11 -11.30 13.04
CA SER A 530 0.55 -10.15 13.82
C SER A 530 2.08 -9.96 13.74
N ALA A 531 2.66 -10.23 12.57
CA ALA A 531 4.10 -10.22 12.32
C ALA A 531 4.80 -8.92 12.78
N GLU A 532 4.20 -7.76 12.55
CA GLU A 532 4.79 -6.45 12.88
C GLU A 532 4.83 -6.18 14.38
N LEU A 533 3.75 -6.50 15.08
CA LEU A 533 3.69 -6.43 16.54
C LEU A 533 4.74 -7.36 17.17
N LEU A 534 4.96 -8.56 16.62
CA LEU A 534 6.01 -9.47 17.09
C LEU A 534 7.42 -8.91 16.84
N LEU A 535 7.67 -8.25 15.71
CA LEU A 535 8.97 -7.61 15.42
C LEU A 535 9.24 -6.39 16.30
N HIS A 536 8.19 -5.65 16.69
CA HIS A 536 8.26 -4.56 17.65
C HIS A 536 8.53 -5.08 19.08
N ASP A 537 7.73 -6.04 19.55
CA ASP A 537 7.78 -6.57 20.91
C ASP A 537 9.01 -7.46 21.18
N LEU A 538 9.60 -8.04 20.13
CA LEU A 538 10.85 -8.81 20.19
C LEU A 538 11.96 -8.20 19.31
N PRO A 539 12.64 -7.11 19.75
CA PRO A 539 13.69 -6.44 18.98
C PRO A 539 14.88 -7.33 18.55
N ILE A 540 15.06 -8.51 19.18
CA ILE A 540 16.08 -9.47 18.73
C ILE A 540 15.78 -10.04 17.34
N LEU A 541 14.51 -10.22 16.97
CA LEU A 541 14.11 -10.70 15.65
C LEU A 541 14.58 -9.73 14.54
N GLN A 542 14.63 -8.43 14.85
CA GLN A 542 15.13 -7.40 13.94
C GLN A 542 16.63 -7.51 13.63
N SER A 543 17.40 -8.38 14.31
CA SER A 543 18.81 -8.64 13.99
C SER A 543 19.00 -9.58 12.79
N TYR A 544 17.93 -10.22 12.31
CA TYR A 544 17.93 -11.08 11.13
C TYR A 544 17.25 -10.37 9.93
N PRO A 545 17.56 -10.77 8.68
CA PRO A 545 16.67 -10.52 7.56
C PRO A 545 15.40 -11.34 7.75
N VAL A 546 14.23 -10.73 7.53
CA VAL A 546 12.93 -11.33 7.88
C VAL A 546 12.07 -11.56 6.64
N LEU A 547 11.92 -12.81 6.22
CA LEU A 547 10.95 -13.25 5.24
C LEU A 547 9.57 -13.40 5.93
N ARG A 548 8.53 -12.80 5.37
CA ARG A 548 7.16 -12.86 5.91
C ARG A 548 6.32 -13.78 5.01
N LEU A 549 5.75 -14.84 5.56
CA LEU A 549 4.84 -15.74 4.85
C LEU A 549 3.38 -15.46 5.23
N LYS A 550 2.46 -15.65 4.29
CA LYS A 550 1.01 -15.57 4.54
C LYS A 550 0.57 -16.67 5.54
N PRO A 551 -0.12 -16.32 6.64
CA PRO A 551 -0.72 -17.33 7.53
C PRO A 551 -1.98 -17.94 6.89
N ASP A 552 -2.19 -19.24 7.02
CA ASP A 552 -3.45 -19.87 6.59
C ASP A 552 -4.58 -19.46 7.56
N GLN A 553 -5.76 -19.13 7.02
CA GLN A 553 -6.94 -18.85 7.82
C GLN A 553 -7.42 -20.10 8.57
N ASN A 554 -7.26 -21.30 7.98
CA ASN A 554 -7.66 -22.57 8.58
C ASN A 554 -6.89 -22.90 9.87
N ASP A 555 -5.69 -22.35 10.04
CA ASP A 555 -4.88 -22.55 11.24
C ASP A 555 -5.57 -22.02 12.51
N LYS A 556 -6.39 -20.98 12.37
CA LYS A 556 -7.22 -20.41 13.46
C LYS A 556 -8.38 -21.32 13.84
N ALA A 557 -8.88 -22.15 12.91
CA ALA A 557 -9.96 -23.09 13.13
C ALA A 557 -9.42 -24.35 13.85
N LEU A 558 -9.39 -24.27 15.18
CA LEU A 558 -9.03 -25.38 16.06
C LEU A 558 -10.30 -26.01 16.68
N PRO A 559 -10.41 -27.35 16.72
CA PRO A 559 -11.56 -28.01 17.34
C PRO A 559 -11.55 -27.79 18.88
N PRO A 560 -12.72 -27.74 19.55
CA PRO A 560 -12.77 -27.52 21.00
C PRO A 560 -12.03 -28.59 21.83
N LEU A 561 -12.06 -29.85 21.38
CA LEU A 561 -11.32 -30.99 21.95
C LEU A 561 -10.32 -31.56 20.93
N GLY A 562 -9.25 -32.20 21.39
CA GLY A 562 -8.26 -32.88 20.53
C GLY A 562 -7.33 -31.96 19.73
N TRP A 563 -7.43 -30.63 19.89
CA TRP A 563 -6.67 -29.64 19.11
C TRP A 563 -5.15 -29.79 19.19
N HIS A 564 -4.59 -30.32 20.29
CA HIS A 564 -3.15 -30.56 20.44
C HIS A 564 -2.56 -31.41 19.29
N SER A 565 -3.29 -32.44 18.84
CA SER A 565 -2.87 -33.31 17.73
C SER A 565 -2.95 -32.61 16.37
N VAL A 566 -4.02 -31.85 16.16
CA VAL A 566 -4.22 -31.05 14.92
C VAL A 566 -3.13 -29.99 14.79
N VAL A 567 -2.83 -29.26 15.87
CA VAL A 567 -1.75 -28.27 15.90
C VAL A 567 -0.40 -28.95 15.67
N ALA A 568 -0.07 -30.04 16.37
CA ALA A 568 1.22 -30.72 16.20
C ALA A 568 1.48 -31.12 14.75
N LYS A 569 0.47 -31.68 14.07
CA LYS A 569 0.55 -32.04 12.64
C LYS A 569 0.69 -30.81 11.73
N ARG A 570 -0.08 -29.74 11.97
CA ARG A 570 0.02 -28.48 11.19
C ARG A 570 1.40 -27.84 11.34
N LEU A 571 1.92 -27.75 12.57
CA LEU A 571 3.25 -27.22 12.87
C LEU A 571 4.35 -27.98 12.11
N VAL A 572 4.29 -29.31 12.08
CA VAL A 572 5.23 -30.16 11.35
C VAL A 572 5.07 -30.01 9.83
N SER A 573 3.83 -29.97 9.31
CA SER A 573 3.60 -29.77 7.87
C SER A 573 4.18 -28.44 7.39
N HIS A 574 3.80 -27.33 8.03
CA HIS A 574 4.29 -25.99 7.67
C HIS A 574 5.82 -25.87 7.74
N TYR A 575 6.49 -26.61 8.62
CA TYR A 575 7.95 -26.70 8.63
C TYR A 575 8.52 -27.53 7.47
N LEU A 576 7.92 -28.66 7.09
CA LEU A 576 8.36 -29.49 5.96
C LEU A 576 8.02 -28.87 4.59
N ASP A 577 7.00 -28.02 4.54
CA ASP A 577 6.59 -27.23 3.36
C ASP A 577 7.40 -25.92 3.23
N LEU A 578 8.21 -25.54 4.23
CA LEU A 578 9.01 -24.31 4.24
C LEU A 578 9.92 -24.17 3.00
N GLY A 579 10.61 -25.24 2.63
CA GLY A 579 11.54 -25.26 1.50
C GLY A 579 10.87 -25.08 0.13
N THR A 580 9.62 -25.52 -0.07
CA THR A 580 8.89 -25.28 -1.32
C THR A 580 8.46 -23.82 -1.43
N TRP A 581 7.93 -23.25 -0.33
CA TRP A 581 7.61 -21.82 -0.25
C TRP A 581 8.81 -20.92 -0.52
N ILE A 582 9.97 -21.18 0.11
CA ILE A 582 11.18 -20.38 -0.14
C ILE A 582 11.67 -20.55 -1.59
N THR A 583 11.57 -21.74 -2.19
CA THR A 583 11.94 -21.96 -3.60
C THR A 583 11.08 -21.09 -4.53
N HIS A 584 9.76 -21.14 -4.35
CA HIS A 584 8.77 -20.36 -5.12
C HIS A 584 9.01 -18.84 -5.00
N LEU A 585 9.18 -18.33 -3.77
CA LEU A 585 9.45 -16.91 -3.52
C LEU A 585 10.82 -16.46 -4.03
N LEU A 586 11.81 -17.36 -4.05
CA LEU A 586 13.12 -17.07 -4.64
C LEU A 586 13.04 -16.96 -6.17
N GLU A 587 12.13 -17.68 -6.83
CA GLU A 587 11.85 -17.52 -8.26
C GLU A 587 11.14 -16.19 -8.57
N PHE A 588 10.15 -15.80 -7.76
CA PHE A 588 9.55 -14.45 -7.81
C PHE A 588 10.62 -13.35 -7.64
N ALA A 589 11.45 -13.45 -6.60
CA ALA A 589 12.52 -12.50 -6.31
C ALA A 589 13.53 -12.38 -7.48
N ARG A 590 13.88 -13.50 -8.11
CA ARG A 590 14.76 -13.54 -9.30
C ARG A 590 14.13 -12.87 -10.52
N TYR A 591 12.86 -13.15 -10.80
CA TYR A 591 12.17 -12.61 -11.98
C TYR A 591 11.86 -11.11 -11.81
N GLY A 592 11.31 -10.71 -10.67
CA GLY A 592 11.01 -9.31 -10.36
C GLY A 592 12.23 -8.43 -10.04
N ASN A 593 13.42 -9.03 -9.83
CA ASN A 593 14.61 -8.36 -9.32
C ASN A 593 14.30 -7.57 -8.01
N ILE A 594 13.67 -8.26 -7.05
CA ILE A 594 13.28 -7.73 -5.73
C ILE A 594 13.96 -8.59 -4.63
N PRO A 595 14.62 -7.99 -3.61
CA PRO A 595 15.17 -8.73 -2.48
C PRO A 595 14.15 -9.66 -1.82
N LEU A 596 14.54 -10.91 -1.55
CA LEU A 596 13.62 -11.97 -1.10
C LEU A 596 12.76 -11.56 0.12
N CYS A 597 13.34 -10.88 1.11
CA CYS A 597 12.65 -10.46 2.33
C CYS A 597 11.91 -9.10 2.18
N ASN A 598 11.80 -8.58 0.96
CA ASN A 598 10.99 -7.40 0.63
C ASN A 598 9.73 -7.74 -0.19
N LEU A 599 9.51 -9.01 -0.53
CA LEU A 599 8.26 -9.46 -1.14
C LEU A 599 7.11 -9.29 -0.12
N GLU A 600 6.03 -8.66 -0.55
CA GLU A 600 4.86 -8.45 0.30
C GLU A 600 3.88 -9.62 0.23
N ARG A 601 3.78 -10.38 1.33
CA ARG A 601 2.70 -11.36 1.60
C ARG A 601 2.47 -12.38 0.48
N ASP A 602 3.53 -12.73 -0.24
CA ASP A 602 3.51 -13.69 -1.34
C ASP A 602 2.61 -13.26 -2.53
N ASP A 603 2.35 -11.95 -2.70
CA ASP A 603 1.41 -11.42 -3.70
C ASP A 603 2.10 -10.94 -5.00
N PRO A 604 1.76 -11.51 -6.18
CA PRO A 604 2.31 -11.08 -7.46
C PRO A 604 2.07 -9.61 -7.81
N ARG A 605 1.03 -8.96 -7.24
CA ARG A 605 0.71 -7.53 -7.50
C ARG A 605 1.89 -6.62 -7.15
N PHE A 606 2.62 -6.90 -6.08
CA PHE A 606 3.78 -6.09 -5.68
C PHE A 606 4.94 -6.16 -6.70
N LEU A 607 5.11 -7.30 -7.37
CA LEU A 607 6.06 -7.39 -8.49
C LEU A 607 5.60 -6.55 -9.68
N ILE A 608 4.29 -6.50 -9.96
CA ILE A 608 3.73 -5.68 -11.03
C ILE A 608 3.94 -4.19 -10.70
N ASP A 609 3.67 -3.75 -9.46
CA ASP A 609 3.97 -2.38 -9.00
C ASP A 609 5.44 -2.01 -9.22
N ILE A 610 6.40 -2.82 -8.75
CA ILE A 610 7.84 -2.53 -8.87
C ILE A 610 8.34 -2.60 -10.33
N THR A 611 7.86 -3.56 -11.13
CA THR A 611 8.27 -3.68 -12.54
C THR A 611 7.67 -2.58 -13.41
N TYR A 612 6.44 -2.15 -13.12
CA TYR A 612 5.81 -1.01 -13.78
C TYR A 612 6.47 0.32 -13.36
N ALA A 613 6.73 0.53 -12.06
CA ALA A 613 7.46 1.70 -11.55
C ALA A 613 8.82 1.90 -12.24
N ARG A 614 9.62 0.83 -12.36
CA ARG A 614 10.92 0.89 -13.06
C ARG A 614 10.79 1.21 -14.55
N ARG A 615 9.71 0.78 -15.22
CA ARG A 615 9.42 1.13 -16.61
C ARG A 615 8.98 2.59 -16.74
N LEU A 616 8.10 3.08 -15.85
CA LEU A 616 7.71 4.49 -15.79
C LEU A 616 8.91 5.41 -15.60
N GLN A 617 9.81 5.10 -14.66
CA GLN A 617 11.05 5.84 -14.45
C GLN A 617 11.97 5.86 -15.68
N LYS A 618 12.05 4.73 -16.41
CA LYS A 618 12.83 4.64 -17.66
C LYS A 618 12.25 5.51 -18.77
N GLU A 619 10.92 5.55 -18.88
CA GLU A 619 10.17 6.40 -19.83
C GLU A 619 9.95 7.84 -19.32
N ARG A 620 10.56 8.22 -18.19
CA ARG A 620 10.47 9.57 -17.57
C ARG A 620 9.05 9.99 -17.19
N VAL A 621 8.25 9.07 -16.69
CA VAL A 621 6.95 9.35 -16.09
C VAL A 621 7.11 9.46 -14.57
N VAL A 622 6.52 10.49 -13.98
CA VAL A 622 6.49 10.69 -12.52
C VAL A 622 5.61 9.60 -11.88
N LEU A 623 6.03 9.03 -10.75
CA LEU A 623 5.27 7.98 -10.06
C LEU A 623 4.14 8.57 -9.21
N TRP A 624 2.97 7.93 -9.23
CA TRP A 624 1.81 8.24 -8.40
C TRP A 624 1.64 7.27 -7.21
N TRP A 625 2.77 6.75 -6.70
CA TRP A 625 2.82 5.71 -5.68
C TRP A 625 2.09 6.13 -4.40
N SER A 626 1.19 5.27 -3.93
CA SER A 626 0.39 5.48 -2.72
C SER A 626 0.22 4.17 -1.95
N ASP A 627 0.15 4.24 -0.62
CA ASP A 627 -0.25 3.10 0.22
C ASP A 627 -1.78 3.03 0.43
N GLY A 628 -2.52 4.01 -0.10
CA GLY A 628 -3.97 4.11 0.00
C GLY A 628 -4.69 3.95 -1.34
N ALA A 629 -6.01 3.83 -1.28
CA ALA A 629 -6.90 3.63 -2.44
C ALA A 629 -7.02 4.85 -3.39
N ARG A 630 -6.27 5.94 -3.16
CA ARG A 630 -6.19 7.11 -4.04
C ARG A 630 -4.74 7.28 -4.52
N PRO A 631 -4.49 7.51 -5.82
CA PRO A 631 -3.14 7.76 -6.36
C PRO A 631 -2.59 9.11 -5.89
N ASP A 632 -1.26 9.28 -5.90
CA ASP A 632 -0.61 10.58 -5.73
C ASP A 632 -0.74 11.41 -7.03
N HIS A 633 -1.86 12.12 -7.18
CA HIS A 633 -2.11 13.11 -8.23
C HIS A 633 -1.93 14.54 -7.71
N ALA A 634 -1.02 14.74 -6.74
CA ALA A 634 -0.59 16.05 -6.24
C ALA A 634 -1.68 16.95 -5.61
N GLY A 635 -2.84 16.41 -5.26
CA GLY A 635 -3.98 17.12 -4.67
C GLY A 635 -5.26 17.03 -5.48
N HIS A 636 -5.17 16.82 -6.80
CA HIS A 636 -6.32 16.67 -7.70
C HIS A 636 -7.20 15.47 -7.30
N GLU A 637 -6.61 14.45 -6.67
CA GLU A 637 -7.33 13.28 -6.17
C GLU A 637 -8.33 13.59 -5.05
N LYS A 638 -8.42 14.83 -4.56
CA LYS A 638 -9.36 15.26 -3.49
C LYS A 638 -10.57 16.01 -4.01
N ASP A 639 -10.43 16.72 -5.12
CA ASP A 639 -11.54 17.41 -5.79
C ASP A 639 -12.49 16.38 -6.41
N ASP A 640 -11.93 15.25 -6.87
CA ASP A 640 -12.70 14.10 -7.33
C ASP A 640 -13.30 13.29 -6.15
N VAL A 641 -14.60 13.52 -5.93
CA VAL A 641 -15.41 12.76 -4.98
C VAL A 641 -16.19 11.63 -5.67
N LEU A 642 -16.53 11.78 -6.95
CA LEU A 642 -17.55 10.97 -7.63
C LEU A 642 -17.01 9.88 -8.58
N SER A 643 -15.78 9.95 -9.09
CA SER A 643 -15.24 8.90 -9.98
C SER A 643 -15.03 7.55 -9.29
N SER A 644 -14.97 7.54 -7.95
CA SER A 644 -15.06 6.32 -7.15
C SER A 644 -16.42 5.61 -7.28
N MET A 645 -17.47 6.33 -7.69
CA MET A 645 -18.84 5.86 -7.88
C MET A 645 -19.18 5.62 -9.36
N GLU A 646 -18.49 6.25 -10.29
CA GLU A 646 -18.61 5.93 -11.71
C GLU A 646 -18.27 4.45 -11.96
N VAL A 647 -19.12 3.76 -12.72
CA VAL A 647 -18.91 2.36 -13.12
C VAL A 647 -19.18 2.26 -14.61
N VAL A 648 -18.21 1.71 -15.34
CA VAL A 648 -18.36 1.40 -16.75
C VAL A 648 -19.23 0.16 -16.87
N GLU A 649 -20.48 0.33 -17.27
CA GLU A 649 -21.36 -0.81 -17.52
C GLU A 649 -20.91 -1.54 -18.80
N MET A 650 -20.57 -2.82 -18.65
CA MET A 650 -20.37 -3.73 -19.78
C MET A 650 -21.70 -3.96 -20.50
N PRO A 651 -21.72 -4.14 -21.83
CA PRO A 651 -22.96 -4.25 -22.58
C PRO A 651 -23.52 -5.66 -22.42
N VAL A 652 -24.61 -5.79 -21.67
CA VAL A 652 -25.36 -7.04 -21.54
C VAL A 652 -26.43 -7.10 -22.63
N VAL A 653 -26.45 -8.19 -23.39
CA VAL A 653 -27.53 -8.50 -24.34
C VAL A 653 -28.29 -9.69 -23.80
N ASN A 654 -29.61 -9.60 -23.72
CA ASN A 654 -30.49 -10.74 -23.45
C ASN A 654 -31.70 -10.65 -24.39
N THR A 655 -31.81 -11.57 -25.33
CA THR A 655 -33.02 -11.72 -26.17
C THR A 655 -33.77 -12.99 -25.73
N PRO A 656 -34.86 -12.88 -24.95
CA PRO A 656 -35.68 -14.03 -24.59
C PRO A 656 -36.43 -14.58 -25.81
N GLY A 657 -36.52 -15.91 -25.92
CA GLY A 657 -37.19 -16.60 -27.02
C GLY A 657 -36.93 -18.10 -27.06
N THR A 658 -37.55 -18.79 -28.02
CA THR A 658 -37.18 -20.15 -28.42
C THR A 658 -36.35 -20.15 -29.69
N TYR A 659 -35.35 -21.03 -29.75
CA TYR A 659 -34.39 -21.12 -30.84
C TYR A 659 -34.33 -22.56 -31.36
N SER A 660 -34.81 -22.75 -32.59
CA SER A 660 -34.90 -24.04 -33.26
C SER A 660 -33.71 -24.37 -34.18
N SER A 661 -32.81 -23.41 -34.42
CA SER A 661 -31.50 -23.63 -35.02
C SER A 661 -30.44 -23.72 -33.94
N VAL A 662 -29.32 -24.38 -34.24
CA VAL A 662 -28.31 -24.72 -33.23
C VAL A 662 -27.74 -23.45 -32.62
N CYS A 663 -27.81 -23.36 -31.29
CA CYS A 663 -27.14 -22.33 -30.52
C CYS A 663 -25.83 -22.89 -29.94
N ILE A 664 -24.84 -22.03 -29.77
CA ILE A 664 -23.50 -22.38 -29.28
C ILE A 664 -23.20 -21.49 -28.10
N ASP A 665 -22.75 -22.10 -27.00
CA ASP A 665 -22.28 -21.39 -25.83
C ASP A 665 -20.76 -21.19 -25.90
N LEU A 666 -20.33 -19.95 -25.79
CA LEU A 666 -18.92 -19.55 -25.85
C LEU A 666 -18.51 -18.89 -24.54
N SER A 667 -17.50 -19.47 -23.90
CA SER A 667 -16.74 -18.77 -22.86
C SER A 667 -15.75 -17.79 -23.49
N VAL A 668 -15.69 -16.58 -22.94
CA VAL A 668 -14.80 -15.49 -23.38
C VAL A 668 -13.78 -15.23 -22.28
N LYS A 669 -12.50 -15.40 -22.58
CA LYS A 669 -11.39 -15.20 -21.65
C LYS A 669 -10.38 -14.19 -22.19
N ASN A 670 -9.57 -13.63 -21.28
CA ASN A 670 -8.50 -12.68 -21.60
C ASN A 670 -8.97 -11.38 -22.30
N LEU A 671 -10.25 -10.99 -22.16
CA LEU A 671 -10.81 -9.78 -22.78
C LEU A 671 -9.99 -8.52 -22.43
N ALA A 672 -9.66 -8.30 -21.16
CA ALA A 672 -8.85 -7.15 -20.71
C ALA A 672 -7.40 -7.20 -21.25
N ILE A 673 -6.77 -8.38 -21.29
CA ILE A 673 -5.41 -8.57 -21.83
C ILE A 673 -5.39 -8.25 -23.33
N ASN A 674 -6.34 -8.80 -24.10
CA ASN A 674 -6.50 -8.48 -25.51
C ASN A 674 -6.79 -6.99 -25.74
N THR A 675 -7.62 -6.38 -24.89
CA THR A 675 -7.92 -4.94 -24.92
C THR A 675 -6.64 -4.10 -24.81
N ILE A 676 -5.77 -4.38 -23.84
CA ILE A 676 -4.54 -3.61 -23.61
C ILE A 676 -3.53 -3.79 -24.74
N LEU A 677 -3.36 -5.03 -25.23
CA LEU A 677 -2.41 -5.34 -26.32
C LEU A 677 -2.87 -4.77 -27.67
N SER A 678 -4.17 -4.86 -27.97
CA SER A 678 -4.76 -4.43 -29.26
C SER A 678 -5.34 -3.01 -29.24
N ALA A 679 -5.20 -2.26 -28.15
CA ALA A 679 -5.79 -0.92 -27.96
C ALA A 679 -5.58 0.05 -29.14
N ALA A 680 -4.41 0.03 -29.78
CA ALA A 680 -4.15 0.86 -30.96
C ALA A 680 -5.07 0.48 -32.14
N VAL A 681 -5.12 -0.81 -32.48
CA VAL A 681 -5.95 -1.34 -33.57
C VAL A 681 -7.45 -1.12 -33.30
N LEU A 682 -7.86 -1.23 -32.03
CA LEU A 682 -9.24 -0.98 -31.60
C LEU A 682 -9.64 0.50 -31.77
N ASN A 683 -8.75 1.43 -31.43
CA ASN A 683 -8.99 2.87 -31.61
C ASN A 683 -8.99 3.25 -33.11
N ASP A 684 -8.01 2.76 -33.88
CA ASP A 684 -7.90 3.01 -35.33
C ASP A 684 -9.14 2.52 -36.11
N ALA A 685 -9.75 1.41 -35.67
CA ALA A 685 -10.89 0.80 -36.34
C ALA A 685 -12.22 1.56 -36.20
N GLU A 686 -12.36 2.45 -35.20
CA GLU A 686 -13.57 3.25 -34.98
C GLU A 686 -13.46 4.70 -35.47
N GLY A 687 -12.25 5.18 -35.77
CA GLY A 687 -12.03 6.57 -36.24
C GLY A 687 -12.37 7.65 -35.20
N SER A 688 -12.48 7.27 -33.93
CA SER A 688 -12.70 8.18 -32.80
C SER A 688 -11.40 8.41 -32.05
N ASP A 689 -11.07 9.66 -31.71
CA ASP A 689 -9.99 9.96 -30.78
C ASP A 689 -10.19 9.18 -29.45
N PRO A 690 -9.10 8.72 -28.82
CA PRO A 690 -9.17 7.96 -27.57
C PRO A 690 -9.72 8.83 -26.43
N ILE A 691 -10.99 8.63 -26.11
CA ILE A 691 -11.70 9.24 -24.98
C ILE A 691 -10.86 9.02 -23.70
N GLY A 692 -10.42 10.11 -23.06
CA GLY A 692 -9.65 10.07 -21.81
C GLY A 692 -8.14 9.91 -21.97
N VAL A 693 -7.55 10.16 -23.15
CA VAL A 693 -6.08 10.18 -23.32
C VAL A 693 -5.61 11.56 -23.76
N SER A 694 -5.12 12.36 -22.80
CA SER A 694 -4.46 13.64 -23.08
C SER A 694 -3.12 13.41 -23.79
N GLY A 695 -3.10 13.60 -25.11
CA GLY A 695 -1.89 13.61 -25.92
C GLY A 695 -1.25 14.99 -25.94
N ALA A 696 0.04 15.10 -25.61
CA ALA A 696 0.83 16.34 -25.66
C ALA A 696 1.12 16.86 -27.10
N GLY A 697 0.27 16.53 -28.07
CA GLY A 697 0.40 16.84 -29.49
C GLY A 697 -0.89 17.28 -30.18
N ALA A 698 -2.00 17.45 -29.45
CA ALA A 698 -3.24 18.02 -29.98
C ALA A 698 -3.09 19.55 -30.17
N LYS A 699 -2.39 19.95 -31.25
CA LYS A 699 -2.11 21.36 -31.59
C LYS A 699 -3.13 21.94 -32.57
N GLU A 700 -3.60 23.14 -32.21
CA GLU A 700 -3.70 24.33 -33.09
C GLU A 700 -4.92 24.62 -33.98
N ASP A 701 -6.02 23.84 -33.97
CA ASP A 701 -7.23 24.18 -34.78
C ASP A 701 -8.47 24.71 -34.01
N ALA A 702 -8.33 25.05 -32.73
CA ALA A 702 -9.38 25.72 -31.94
C ALA A 702 -9.10 27.22 -31.74
N LEU A 703 -9.56 28.05 -32.69
CA LEU A 703 -9.43 29.52 -32.68
C LEU A 703 -10.41 30.23 -31.72
N ASP A 704 -10.42 29.86 -30.44
CA ASP A 704 -11.21 30.57 -29.40
C ASP A 704 -10.44 30.66 -28.06
N GLU A 705 -9.85 31.82 -27.77
CA GLU A 705 -9.06 32.10 -26.56
C GLU A 705 -9.86 32.03 -25.24
N THR A 706 -11.19 31.88 -25.30
CA THR A 706 -12.06 31.71 -24.13
C THR A 706 -12.29 30.25 -23.72
N ALA A 707 -11.85 29.27 -24.52
CA ALA A 707 -11.80 27.88 -24.10
C ALA A 707 -10.51 27.63 -23.30
N GLN A 708 -10.49 28.00 -22.01
CA GLN A 708 -9.60 27.32 -21.08
C GLN A 708 -9.79 25.82 -21.27
N THR A 709 -8.71 25.10 -21.55
CA THR A 709 -8.73 23.67 -21.84
C THR A 709 -9.27 22.92 -20.64
N VAL A 710 -10.58 22.62 -20.65
CA VAL A 710 -11.21 21.64 -19.77
C VAL A 710 -10.73 20.27 -20.23
N ALA A 711 -9.48 19.95 -19.86
CA ALA A 711 -8.97 18.60 -19.94
C ALA A 711 -9.93 17.69 -19.17
N SER A 712 -10.38 16.60 -19.79
CA SER A 712 -11.35 15.70 -19.17
C SER A 712 -10.82 15.17 -17.84
N GLU A 713 -11.59 15.30 -16.76
CA GLU A 713 -11.22 14.87 -15.40
C GLU A 713 -10.79 13.39 -15.36
N ASN A 714 -11.35 12.56 -16.26
CA ASN A 714 -11.03 11.14 -16.42
C ASN A 714 -9.82 10.87 -17.36
N ALA A 715 -8.93 11.84 -17.58
CA ALA A 715 -7.75 11.65 -18.43
C ALA A 715 -6.64 10.83 -17.75
N PHE A 716 -5.96 9.97 -18.52
CA PHE A 716 -4.77 9.25 -18.08
C PHE A 716 -3.62 9.44 -19.08
N ALA A 717 -2.37 9.48 -18.58
CA ALA A 717 -1.20 9.72 -19.41
C ALA A 717 -0.96 8.62 -20.47
N ALA A 718 -0.91 9.03 -21.75
CA ALA A 718 -0.60 8.15 -22.87
C ALA A 718 0.72 7.35 -22.69
N ALA A 719 1.72 7.97 -22.07
CA ALA A 719 3.01 7.34 -21.76
C ALA A 719 2.87 6.16 -20.78
N GLY A 720 1.98 6.27 -19.78
CA GLY A 720 1.69 5.19 -18.83
C GLY A 720 1.05 3.98 -19.51
N ILE A 721 0.08 4.21 -20.41
CA ILE A 721 -0.57 3.16 -21.22
C ILE A 721 0.45 2.50 -22.16
N ALA A 722 1.33 3.28 -22.79
CA ALA A 722 2.38 2.75 -23.65
C ALA A 722 3.37 1.85 -22.89
N ALA A 723 3.82 2.27 -21.71
CA ALA A 723 4.68 1.49 -20.84
C ALA A 723 4.01 0.18 -20.35
N LEU A 724 2.72 0.24 -20.01
CA LEU A 724 1.91 -0.93 -19.61
C LEU A 724 1.76 -1.93 -20.76
N ARG A 725 1.44 -1.45 -21.98
CA ARG A 725 1.30 -2.30 -23.17
C ARG A 725 2.60 -2.99 -23.54
N GLU A 726 3.73 -2.29 -23.47
CA GLU A 726 5.04 -2.88 -23.75
C GLU A 726 5.53 -3.81 -22.62
N MET A 727 4.98 -3.68 -21.40
CA MET A 727 5.16 -4.64 -20.32
C MET A 727 4.42 -5.94 -20.60
N LEU A 728 3.11 -5.85 -20.87
CA LEU A 728 2.28 -7.00 -21.18
C LEU A 728 2.76 -7.72 -22.45
N ARG A 729 3.21 -6.98 -23.48
CA ARG A 729 3.78 -7.56 -24.70
C ARG A 729 5.04 -8.39 -24.43
N ALA A 730 5.95 -7.89 -23.59
CA ALA A 730 7.18 -8.60 -23.25
C ALA A 730 6.85 -9.91 -22.52
N TRP A 731 5.99 -9.87 -21.50
CA TRP A 731 5.56 -11.06 -20.77
C TRP A 731 4.82 -12.06 -21.67
N TRP A 732 3.92 -11.60 -22.54
CA TRP A 732 3.21 -12.46 -23.49
C TRP A 732 4.14 -13.11 -24.53
N GLN A 733 5.22 -12.42 -24.94
CA GLN A 733 6.24 -13.04 -25.79
C GLN A 733 7.04 -14.10 -25.04
N GLU A 734 7.40 -13.86 -23.77
CA GLU A 734 8.10 -14.82 -22.91
C GLU A 734 7.27 -16.08 -22.59
N THR A 735 5.94 -15.96 -22.48
CA THR A 735 5.06 -17.14 -22.31
C THR A 735 4.93 -17.93 -23.62
N CYS A 736 4.72 -17.26 -24.77
CA CYS A 736 4.50 -17.96 -26.04
C CYS A 736 5.74 -18.59 -26.69
N HIS A 737 6.95 -18.05 -26.48
CA HIS A 737 8.15 -18.50 -27.22
C HIS A 737 8.96 -19.62 -26.53
N GLY A 738 8.54 -20.10 -25.36
CA GLY A 738 9.22 -21.17 -24.64
C GLY A 738 8.50 -22.52 -24.76
N GLY A 739 9.17 -23.54 -25.32
CA GLY A 739 8.78 -24.95 -25.11
C GLY A 739 8.88 -25.39 -23.63
N ALA A 740 9.54 -24.57 -22.82
CA ALA A 740 9.36 -24.46 -21.37
C ALA A 740 9.19 -22.95 -21.06
N GLY A 741 7.98 -22.42 -21.27
CA GLY A 741 7.67 -21.01 -21.01
C GLY A 741 7.96 -20.63 -19.57
N SER A 742 8.30 -19.35 -19.33
CA SER A 742 8.50 -18.86 -17.96
C SER A 742 7.16 -18.88 -17.23
N SER A 743 6.91 -19.90 -16.40
CA SER A 743 5.72 -20.01 -15.55
C SER A 743 5.47 -18.72 -14.75
N MET A 744 6.55 -18.03 -14.36
CA MET A 744 6.48 -16.75 -13.65
C MET A 744 5.90 -15.60 -14.49
N ALA A 745 6.18 -15.56 -15.80
CA ALA A 745 5.61 -14.56 -16.69
C ALA A 745 4.10 -14.79 -16.89
N ASP A 746 3.67 -16.05 -16.96
CA ASP A 746 2.26 -16.44 -17.07
C ASP A 746 1.46 -16.01 -15.84
N VAL A 747 2.00 -16.28 -14.63
CA VAL A 747 1.43 -15.80 -13.37
C VAL A 747 1.26 -14.28 -13.36
N LEU A 748 2.27 -13.51 -13.80
CA LEU A 748 2.17 -12.03 -13.82
C LEU A 748 1.14 -11.52 -14.85
N VAL A 749 0.98 -12.19 -16.00
CA VAL A 749 -0.08 -11.89 -16.97
C VAL A 749 -1.46 -12.16 -16.38
N MET A 750 -1.64 -13.31 -15.72
CA MET A 750 -2.88 -13.68 -15.04
C MET A 750 -3.28 -12.64 -13.98
N HIS A 751 -2.33 -12.27 -13.11
CA HIS A 751 -2.55 -11.32 -12.02
C HIS A 751 -2.62 -9.85 -12.47
N LEU A 752 -2.39 -9.52 -13.75
CA LEU A 752 -2.43 -8.14 -14.24
C LEU A 752 -3.81 -7.50 -14.07
N VAL A 753 -4.89 -8.21 -14.40
CA VAL A 753 -6.26 -7.69 -14.26
C VAL A 753 -6.56 -7.39 -12.79
N ARG A 754 -6.22 -8.34 -11.91
CA ARG A 754 -6.34 -8.19 -10.44
C ARG A 754 -5.48 -7.04 -9.88
N TRP A 755 -4.37 -6.67 -10.52
CA TRP A 755 -3.56 -5.50 -10.15
C TRP A 755 -4.24 -4.19 -10.57
N ILE A 756 -4.76 -4.07 -11.80
CA ILE A 756 -5.45 -2.85 -12.29
C ILE A 756 -6.75 -2.59 -11.51
N GLU A 757 -7.50 -3.63 -11.16
CA GLU A 757 -8.76 -3.50 -10.42
C GLU A 757 -8.59 -3.18 -8.93
N SER A 758 -7.42 -3.45 -8.35
CA SER A 758 -7.18 -3.49 -6.91
C SER A 758 -6.78 -2.13 -6.31
N PRO A 759 -7.58 -1.52 -5.42
CA PRO A 759 -7.18 -0.30 -4.71
C PRO A 759 -6.08 -0.49 -3.66
N SER A 760 -5.63 -1.74 -3.43
CA SER A 760 -4.50 -2.06 -2.54
C SER A 760 -3.18 -2.26 -3.30
N SER A 761 -3.11 -1.87 -4.57
CA SER A 761 -1.90 -1.87 -5.39
C SER A 761 -1.28 -0.48 -5.37
N HIS A 762 0.04 -0.38 -5.23
CA HIS A 762 0.65 0.92 -4.92
C HIS A 762 0.63 1.92 -6.09
N LEU A 763 0.55 1.43 -7.32
CA LEU A 763 0.32 2.24 -8.52
C LEU A 763 -1.12 2.13 -9.05
N TYR A 764 -2.08 1.80 -8.19
CA TYR A 764 -3.50 1.84 -8.53
C TYR A 764 -3.91 3.25 -8.99
N ASP A 765 -4.58 3.31 -10.14
CA ASP A 765 -5.15 4.55 -10.68
C ASP A 765 -6.56 4.27 -11.23
N ARG A 766 -7.54 5.04 -10.75
CA ARG A 766 -8.94 4.91 -11.15
C ARG A 766 -9.14 5.20 -12.64
N ASN A 767 -8.39 6.15 -13.20
CA ASN A 767 -8.48 6.56 -14.60
C ASN A 767 -7.87 5.50 -15.52
N LEU A 768 -6.81 4.81 -15.08
CA LEU A 768 -6.29 3.63 -15.79
C LEU A 768 -7.31 2.49 -15.83
N LEU A 769 -7.94 2.17 -14.69
CA LEU A 769 -9.01 1.17 -14.63
C LEU A 769 -10.21 1.56 -15.52
N TYR A 770 -10.63 2.83 -15.48
CA TYR A 770 -11.72 3.36 -16.29
C TYR A 770 -11.42 3.25 -17.80
N TYR A 771 -10.20 3.63 -18.21
CA TYR A 771 -9.70 3.50 -19.58
C TYR A 771 -9.75 2.04 -20.07
N VAL A 772 -9.22 1.09 -19.28
CA VAL A 772 -9.25 -0.34 -19.63
C VAL A 772 -10.70 -0.84 -19.73
N GLN A 773 -11.57 -0.50 -18.78
CA GLN A 773 -12.98 -0.87 -18.81
C GLN A 773 -13.70 -0.30 -20.05
N ILE A 774 -13.46 0.96 -20.44
CA ILE A 774 -14.05 1.56 -21.65
C ILE A 774 -13.62 0.83 -22.91
N ILE A 775 -12.32 0.56 -23.09
CA ILE A 775 -11.87 -0.11 -24.32
C ILE A 775 -12.30 -1.59 -24.29
N SER A 776 -12.39 -2.25 -23.14
CA SER A 776 -12.97 -3.61 -23.06
C SER A 776 -14.46 -3.62 -23.44
N ARG A 777 -15.23 -2.60 -23.04
CA ARG A 777 -16.62 -2.41 -23.49
C ARG A 777 -16.70 -2.24 -25.01
N LYS A 778 -15.85 -1.37 -25.60
CA LYS A 778 -15.77 -1.17 -27.06
C LYS A 778 -15.38 -2.46 -27.79
N ALA A 779 -14.31 -3.13 -27.35
CA ALA A 779 -13.82 -4.38 -27.93
C ALA A 779 -14.90 -5.48 -27.90
N PHE A 780 -15.67 -5.58 -26.82
CA PHE A 780 -16.76 -6.55 -26.71
C PHE A 780 -17.96 -6.20 -27.63
N GLN A 781 -18.29 -4.91 -27.77
CA GLN A 781 -19.29 -4.46 -28.76
C GLN A 781 -18.85 -4.75 -30.20
N GLN A 782 -17.58 -4.51 -30.52
CA GLN A 782 -17.00 -4.82 -31.83
C GLN A 782 -17.00 -6.33 -32.08
N LEU A 783 -16.64 -7.16 -31.09
CA LEU A 783 -16.70 -8.62 -31.15
C LEU A 783 -18.12 -9.11 -31.49
N MET A 784 -19.15 -8.61 -30.79
CA MET A 784 -20.55 -8.94 -31.09
C MET A 784 -20.97 -8.50 -32.51
N SER A 785 -20.51 -7.34 -32.97
CA SER A 785 -20.75 -6.85 -34.34
C SER A 785 -20.11 -7.77 -35.39
N GLU A 786 -18.91 -8.28 -35.12
CA GLU A 786 -18.19 -9.21 -35.97
C GLU A 786 -18.87 -10.59 -36.06
N PHE A 787 -19.39 -11.13 -34.94
CA PHE A 787 -20.22 -12.34 -34.97
C PHE A 787 -21.49 -12.15 -35.81
N ARG A 788 -22.16 -11.00 -35.69
CA ARG A 788 -23.32 -10.64 -36.53
C ARG A 788 -22.94 -10.56 -38.01
N ARG A 789 -21.77 -10.00 -38.35
CA ARG A 789 -21.27 -9.92 -39.74
C ARG A 789 -20.97 -11.29 -40.35
N VAL A 790 -20.59 -12.28 -39.55
CA VAL A 790 -20.36 -13.68 -39.99
C VAL A 790 -21.67 -14.50 -40.05
N GLY A 791 -22.81 -13.89 -39.70
CA GLY A 791 -24.14 -14.50 -39.83
C GLY A 791 -24.61 -15.27 -38.60
N SER A 792 -24.05 -15.00 -37.42
CA SER A 792 -24.55 -15.52 -36.14
C SER A 792 -25.37 -14.46 -35.40
N HIS A 793 -26.53 -14.83 -34.86
CA HIS A 793 -27.36 -13.95 -34.05
C HIS A 793 -26.96 -14.08 -32.57
N VAL A 794 -26.75 -12.95 -31.88
CA VAL A 794 -26.36 -12.92 -30.46
C VAL A 794 -27.63 -13.05 -29.61
N VAL A 795 -27.79 -14.19 -28.94
CA VAL A 795 -28.95 -14.48 -28.06
C VAL A 795 -28.72 -13.89 -26.67
N PHE A 796 -27.53 -14.14 -26.12
CA PHE A 796 -27.09 -13.64 -24.83
C PHE A 796 -25.63 -13.22 -24.90
N ALA A 797 -25.26 -12.18 -24.17
CA ALA A 797 -23.88 -11.72 -24.06
C ALA A 797 -23.66 -11.04 -22.70
N ASN A 798 -22.68 -11.53 -21.93
CA ASN A 798 -22.05 -10.81 -20.82
C ASN A 798 -20.52 -10.89 -20.98
N ALA A 799 -19.74 -10.30 -20.07
CA ALA A 799 -18.28 -10.18 -20.25
C ALA A 799 -17.51 -11.51 -20.31
N GLY A 800 -18.10 -12.62 -19.84
CA GLY A 800 -17.48 -13.96 -19.82
C GLY A 800 -18.20 -15.04 -20.63
N ARG A 801 -19.45 -14.83 -21.04
CA ARG A 801 -20.31 -15.80 -21.74
C ARG A 801 -21.04 -15.17 -22.91
N LEU A 802 -21.07 -15.87 -24.05
CA LEU A 802 -21.69 -15.43 -25.29
C LEU A 802 -22.48 -16.58 -25.93
N MET A 803 -23.81 -16.46 -25.97
CA MET A 803 -24.70 -17.41 -26.63
C MET A 803 -24.99 -16.96 -28.06
N LEU A 804 -24.62 -17.79 -29.04
CA LEU A 804 -24.80 -17.50 -30.46
C LEU A 804 -25.74 -18.49 -31.14
N GLN A 805 -26.82 -17.98 -31.72
CA GLN A 805 -27.65 -18.74 -32.64
C GLN A 805 -26.97 -18.79 -34.03
N THR A 806 -26.79 -20.01 -34.55
CA THR A 806 -26.26 -20.24 -35.89
C THR A 806 -27.37 -20.38 -36.93
N SER A 807 -27.00 -20.29 -38.21
CA SER A 807 -27.85 -20.63 -39.35
C SER A 807 -27.97 -22.15 -39.61
N LYS A 808 -27.43 -23.01 -38.73
CA LYS A 808 -27.35 -24.46 -38.93
C LYS A 808 -28.48 -25.17 -38.17
N ALA A 809 -29.04 -26.20 -38.81
CA ALA A 809 -30.12 -27.01 -38.26
C ALA A 809 -29.65 -28.09 -37.28
N GLU A 810 -28.46 -28.65 -37.51
CA GLU A 810 -27.94 -29.85 -36.84
C GLU A 810 -26.58 -29.59 -36.22
N VAL A 811 -26.32 -30.22 -35.07
CA VAL A 811 -25.12 -29.98 -34.25
C VAL A 811 -23.82 -30.31 -35.00
N GLY A 812 -23.73 -31.43 -35.73
CA GLY A 812 -22.54 -31.78 -36.51
C GLY A 812 -22.17 -30.74 -37.57
N ASN A 813 -23.18 -30.16 -38.24
CA ASN A 813 -23.01 -29.08 -39.19
C ASN A 813 -22.66 -27.73 -38.50
N ALA A 814 -23.13 -27.52 -37.27
CA ALA A 814 -22.79 -26.37 -36.45
C ALA A 814 -21.35 -26.44 -35.91
N PHE A 815 -20.83 -27.62 -35.57
CA PHE A 815 -19.45 -27.84 -35.12
C PHE A 815 -18.42 -27.39 -36.18
N ALA A 816 -18.60 -27.78 -37.44
CA ALA A 816 -17.70 -27.34 -38.52
C ALA A 816 -17.76 -25.81 -38.74
N TYR A 817 -18.95 -25.21 -38.58
CA TYR A 817 -19.15 -23.76 -38.67
C TYR A 817 -18.55 -23.01 -37.48
N SER A 818 -18.65 -23.54 -36.26
CA SER A 818 -18.13 -22.93 -35.03
C SER A 818 -16.61 -22.82 -35.06
N GLN A 819 -15.92 -23.92 -35.40
CA GLN A 819 -14.46 -23.95 -35.56
C GLN A 819 -13.98 -22.97 -36.64
N TYR A 820 -14.73 -22.85 -37.74
CA TYR A 820 -14.45 -21.85 -38.78
C TYR A 820 -14.62 -20.41 -38.27
N ILE A 821 -15.70 -20.09 -37.53
CA ILE A 821 -15.91 -18.76 -36.96
C ILE A 821 -14.77 -18.40 -35.99
N LEU A 822 -14.45 -19.29 -35.04
CA LEU A 822 -13.42 -19.06 -34.05
C LEU A 822 -12.08 -18.74 -34.71
N LYS A 823 -11.67 -19.53 -35.70
CA LYS A 823 -10.46 -19.28 -36.51
C LYS A 823 -10.52 -17.98 -37.33
N THR A 824 -11.70 -17.59 -37.79
CA THR A 824 -11.92 -16.34 -38.55
C THR A 824 -11.91 -15.10 -37.65
N ILE A 825 -12.20 -15.25 -36.35
CA ILE A 825 -12.14 -14.16 -35.37
C ILE A 825 -10.73 -14.03 -34.78
N SER A 826 -10.09 -15.13 -34.37
CA SER A 826 -8.73 -15.11 -33.80
C SER A 826 -7.63 -14.73 -34.80
N SER A 827 -7.91 -14.82 -36.10
CA SER A 827 -7.03 -14.30 -37.17
C SER A 827 -7.12 -12.79 -37.39
N LYS A 828 -8.09 -12.09 -36.77
CA LYS A 828 -8.17 -10.62 -36.83
C LYS A 828 -7.25 -10.00 -35.76
N PRO A 829 -6.40 -9.02 -36.09
CA PRO A 829 -5.48 -8.41 -35.11
C PRO A 829 -6.16 -7.86 -33.85
N ALA A 830 -7.39 -7.35 -33.97
CA ALA A 830 -8.18 -6.83 -32.85
C ALA A 830 -8.53 -7.89 -31.77
N PHE A 831 -8.55 -9.18 -32.10
CA PHE A 831 -8.97 -10.27 -31.21
C PHE A 831 -7.93 -11.40 -31.11
N HIS A 832 -6.68 -11.13 -31.51
CA HIS A 832 -5.63 -12.16 -31.59
C HIS A 832 -5.26 -12.78 -30.24
N PHE A 833 -5.42 -12.02 -29.15
CA PHE A 833 -5.10 -12.44 -27.78
C PHE A 833 -6.34 -12.86 -26.97
N LEU A 834 -7.50 -12.92 -27.63
CA LEU A 834 -8.77 -13.33 -27.02
C LEU A 834 -8.87 -14.85 -27.06
N ASP A 835 -9.09 -15.48 -25.90
CA ASP A 835 -9.36 -16.92 -25.82
C ASP A 835 -10.88 -17.15 -25.85
N LEU A 836 -11.32 -18.03 -26.74
CA LEU A 836 -12.71 -18.33 -27.05
C LEU A 836 -12.90 -19.84 -27.10
N ALA A 837 -13.51 -20.41 -26.07
CA ALA A 837 -13.74 -21.84 -25.95
C ALA A 837 -15.24 -22.15 -25.89
N ILE A 838 -15.68 -23.12 -26.69
CA ILE A 838 -17.07 -23.61 -26.71
C ILE A 838 -17.30 -24.48 -25.48
N THR A 839 -18.36 -24.20 -24.73
CA THR A 839 -18.76 -25.00 -23.57
C THR A 839 -19.84 -26.02 -23.93
N GLU A 840 -20.87 -25.60 -24.66
CA GLU A 840 -22.03 -26.43 -24.99
C GLU A 840 -22.61 -26.12 -26.38
N TYR A 841 -23.19 -27.15 -27.01
CA TYR A 841 -24.00 -27.04 -28.21
C TYR A 841 -25.46 -27.34 -27.88
N TRP A 842 -26.36 -26.46 -28.32
CA TRP A 842 -27.79 -26.54 -28.06
C TRP A 842 -28.56 -26.80 -29.36
N ASP A 843 -29.14 -27.98 -29.50
CA ASP A 843 -29.92 -28.35 -30.69
C ASP A 843 -31.29 -27.65 -30.73
N TYR A 844 -31.93 -27.52 -29.56
CA TYR A 844 -33.12 -26.70 -29.34
C TYR A 844 -33.01 -26.01 -27.98
N LEU A 845 -33.18 -24.69 -27.94
CA LEU A 845 -33.00 -23.87 -26.74
C LEU A 845 -34.25 -23.04 -26.46
N VAL A 846 -34.69 -23.06 -25.20
CA VAL A 846 -35.67 -22.14 -24.63
C VAL A 846 -34.92 -21.22 -23.67
N TRP A 847 -34.93 -19.91 -23.94
CA TRP A 847 -34.11 -18.94 -23.22
C TRP A 847 -34.96 -17.78 -22.69
N TYR A 848 -34.86 -17.47 -21.39
CA TYR A 848 -35.47 -16.29 -20.77
C TYR A 848 -34.42 -15.34 -20.21
N ASP A 849 -33.51 -15.84 -19.38
CA ASP A 849 -32.32 -15.14 -18.89
C ASP A 849 -31.23 -16.15 -18.49
N GLU A 850 -30.08 -15.65 -18.04
CA GLU A 850 -28.90 -16.44 -17.64
C GLU A 850 -29.18 -17.49 -16.53
N PHE A 851 -30.28 -17.36 -15.77
CA PHE A 851 -30.67 -18.27 -14.70
C PHE A 851 -31.93 -19.10 -15.04
N ASN A 852 -32.51 -18.86 -16.22
CA ASN A 852 -33.79 -19.40 -16.65
C ASN A 852 -33.74 -19.80 -18.14
N TYR A 853 -33.21 -20.99 -18.39
CA TYR A 853 -33.11 -21.59 -19.71
C TYR A 853 -33.19 -23.12 -19.64
N GLY A 854 -33.52 -23.75 -20.75
CA GLY A 854 -33.52 -25.21 -20.87
C GLY A 854 -33.70 -25.68 -22.31
N GLY A 855 -33.37 -26.93 -22.58
CA GLY A 855 -33.36 -27.42 -23.96
C GLY A 855 -32.72 -28.80 -24.13
N LYS A 856 -32.47 -29.16 -25.38
CA LYS A 856 -31.72 -30.36 -25.77
C LYS A 856 -30.32 -29.93 -26.23
N GLY A 857 -29.28 -30.43 -25.57
CA GLY A 857 -27.90 -30.04 -25.84
C GLY A 857 -26.88 -31.15 -25.60
N CYS A 858 -25.62 -30.86 -25.91
CA CYS A 858 -24.47 -31.74 -25.68
C CYS A 858 -23.18 -30.92 -25.55
N THR A 859 -22.20 -31.46 -24.82
CA THR A 859 -20.86 -30.88 -24.68
C THR A 859 -19.95 -31.32 -25.83
N GLU A 860 -19.90 -32.63 -26.09
CA GLU A 860 -19.09 -33.23 -27.16
C GLU A 860 -19.93 -33.57 -28.40
N VAL A 861 -19.36 -33.31 -29.57
CA VAL A 861 -19.97 -33.60 -30.88
C VAL A 861 -19.32 -34.85 -31.47
N VAL A 862 -20.14 -35.88 -31.63
CA VAL A 862 -19.76 -37.19 -32.17
C VAL A 862 -20.37 -37.33 -33.58
N GLU A 863 -20.10 -38.44 -34.28
CA GLU A 863 -20.78 -38.77 -35.53
C GLU A 863 -22.31 -38.76 -35.35
N ALA A 864 -23.03 -38.25 -36.36
CA ALA A 864 -24.45 -37.90 -36.24
C ALA A 864 -25.37 -39.08 -35.87
N GLU A 865 -24.97 -40.31 -36.16
CA GLU A 865 -25.71 -41.54 -35.82
C GLU A 865 -25.62 -41.89 -34.32
N ASN A 866 -24.59 -41.39 -33.62
CA ASN A 866 -24.28 -41.68 -32.21
C ASN A 866 -24.45 -40.45 -31.28
N GLN A 867 -24.96 -39.31 -31.79
CA GLN A 867 -25.07 -38.09 -31.00
C GLN A 867 -26.19 -38.19 -29.95
N HIS A 868 -25.80 -38.35 -28.68
CA HIS A 868 -26.71 -38.17 -27.55
C HIS A 868 -27.02 -36.67 -27.35
N LEU A 869 -28.26 -36.36 -26.98
CA LEU A 869 -28.73 -35.01 -26.65
C LEU A 869 -29.43 -35.04 -25.30
N ASP A 870 -28.81 -34.43 -24.30
CA ASP A 870 -29.30 -34.38 -22.93
C ASP A 870 -30.37 -33.29 -22.77
N THR A 871 -31.37 -33.53 -21.92
CA THR A 871 -32.34 -32.49 -21.51
C THR A 871 -31.73 -31.68 -20.36
N ILE A 872 -31.14 -30.53 -20.68
CA ILE A 872 -30.52 -29.65 -19.69
C ILE A 872 -31.57 -28.61 -19.23
N MET A 873 -31.68 -28.39 -17.92
CA MET A 873 -32.76 -27.63 -17.30
C MET A 873 -32.24 -26.72 -16.17
N HIS A 874 -32.19 -25.42 -16.41
CA HIS A 874 -31.79 -24.39 -15.45
C HIS A 874 -32.92 -23.39 -15.27
N TRP A 875 -33.85 -23.66 -14.35
CA TRP A 875 -35.02 -22.80 -14.13
C TRP A 875 -35.09 -22.30 -12.68
N GLN A 876 -34.49 -21.14 -12.41
CA GLN A 876 -34.60 -20.49 -11.10
C GLN A 876 -36.06 -20.19 -10.72
N LEU A 877 -36.96 -19.92 -11.68
CA LEU A 877 -38.39 -19.73 -11.41
C LEU A 877 -39.04 -20.89 -10.61
N ALA A 878 -38.51 -22.11 -10.73
CA ALA A 878 -39.01 -23.25 -9.97
C ALA A 878 -38.69 -23.14 -8.47
N THR A 879 -37.54 -22.56 -8.08
CA THR A 879 -37.09 -22.53 -6.68
C THR A 879 -37.92 -21.58 -5.81
N PHE A 880 -38.66 -20.64 -6.41
CA PHE A 880 -39.62 -19.78 -5.72
C PHE A 880 -41.01 -20.42 -5.52
N LEU A 881 -41.28 -21.58 -6.12
CA LEU A 881 -42.51 -22.33 -5.88
C LEU A 881 -42.35 -23.25 -4.65
N PRO A 882 -43.43 -23.56 -3.91
CA PRO A 882 -43.39 -24.57 -2.86
C PRO A 882 -42.87 -25.91 -3.37
N THR A 883 -42.13 -26.64 -2.54
CA THR A 883 -41.36 -27.84 -2.91
C THR A 883 -42.21 -28.90 -3.63
N ILE A 884 -43.46 -29.10 -3.21
CA ILE A 884 -44.42 -30.01 -3.86
C ILE A 884 -44.63 -29.68 -5.35
N LEU A 885 -44.62 -28.40 -5.73
CA LEU A 885 -44.95 -27.94 -7.09
C LEU A 885 -43.73 -27.85 -8.02
N GLN A 886 -42.50 -27.91 -7.50
CA GLN A 886 -41.27 -27.77 -8.30
C GLN A 886 -41.13 -28.90 -9.32
N GLN A 887 -41.45 -30.14 -8.93
CA GLN A 887 -41.43 -31.28 -9.84
C GLN A 887 -42.50 -31.13 -10.93
N ASN A 888 -43.71 -30.65 -10.60
CA ASN A 888 -44.76 -30.38 -11.59
C ASN A 888 -44.29 -29.34 -12.62
N PHE A 889 -43.67 -28.24 -12.20
CA PHE A 889 -43.11 -27.25 -13.11
C PHE A 889 -42.09 -27.88 -14.07
N ASN A 890 -41.09 -28.58 -13.52
CA ASN A 890 -40.03 -29.18 -14.31
C ASN A 890 -40.56 -30.21 -15.32
N SER A 891 -41.49 -31.09 -14.92
CA SER A 891 -42.09 -32.07 -15.83
C SER A 891 -42.84 -31.44 -17.00
N TRP A 892 -43.63 -30.38 -16.78
CA TRP A 892 -44.33 -29.69 -17.88
C TRP A 892 -43.38 -28.96 -18.83
N VAL A 893 -42.29 -28.38 -18.34
CA VAL A 893 -41.30 -27.73 -19.20
C VAL A 893 -40.49 -28.76 -20.01
N VAL A 894 -40.18 -29.93 -19.44
CA VAL A 894 -39.59 -31.05 -20.21
C VAL A 894 -40.55 -31.53 -21.30
N GLU A 895 -41.82 -31.81 -20.98
CA GLU A 895 -42.82 -32.25 -21.97
C GLU A 895 -43.00 -31.23 -23.11
N TYR A 896 -42.95 -29.93 -22.78
CA TYR A 896 -42.97 -28.84 -23.76
C TYR A 896 -41.72 -28.83 -24.67
N ILE A 897 -40.52 -28.96 -24.09
CA ILE A 897 -39.25 -29.01 -24.84
C ILE A 897 -39.22 -30.23 -25.77
N GLU A 898 -39.68 -31.40 -25.30
CA GLU A 898 -39.70 -32.63 -26.08
C GLU A 898 -40.68 -32.53 -27.25
N LEU A 899 -41.89 -32.01 -27.02
CA LEU A 899 -42.88 -31.75 -28.08
C LEU A 899 -42.33 -30.80 -29.17
N MET A 900 -41.64 -29.73 -28.79
CA MET A 900 -41.05 -28.79 -29.75
C MET A 900 -39.81 -29.35 -30.46
N HIS A 901 -39.03 -30.20 -29.79
CA HIS A 901 -37.89 -30.90 -30.38
C HIS A 901 -38.33 -32.01 -31.36
N GLU A 902 -39.40 -32.74 -31.07
CA GLU A 902 -40.05 -33.67 -32.02
C GLU A 902 -40.57 -32.93 -33.26
N ARG A 903 -41.17 -31.74 -33.09
CA ARG A 903 -41.59 -30.89 -34.21
C ARG A 903 -40.42 -30.48 -35.12
N LYS A 904 -39.21 -30.33 -34.57
CA LYS A 904 -37.97 -30.09 -35.35
C LYS A 904 -37.55 -31.31 -36.17
N ARG A 905 -37.79 -32.53 -35.69
CA ARG A 905 -37.48 -33.80 -36.36
C ARG A 905 -38.75 -34.65 -36.63
N PRO A 906 -39.62 -34.26 -37.57
CA PRO A 906 -40.81 -35.04 -37.88
C PRO A 906 -40.43 -36.45 -38.35
N ALA A 907 -41.03 -37.46 -37.71
CA ALA A 907 -40.80 -38.87 -38.03
C ALA A 907 -41.17 -39.17 -39.49
N GLY A 908 -40.16 -39.38 -40.36
CA GLY A 908 -40.36 -39.63 -41.78
C GLY A 908 -39.15 -39.36 -42.69
N ILE A 909 -38.15 -38.59 -42.24
CA ILE A 909 -36.90 -38.37 -43.01
C ILE A 909 -35.79 -39.28 -42.46
N VAL A 910 -35.92 -40.58 -42.74
CA VAL A 910 -34.84 -41.55 -42.56
C VAL A 910 -34.50 -42.10 -43.95
N ASN A 911 -33.24 -41.94 -44.38
CA ASN A 911 -32.68 -42.43 -45.64
C ASN A 911 -33.17 -41.75 -46.94
N GLY A 912 -33.00 -40.42 -47.06
CA GLY A 912 -33.18 -39.71 -48.33
C GLY A 912 -32.20 -38.56 -48.51
N VAL A 913 -31.27 -38.68 -49.47
CA VAL A 913 -30.36 -37.58 -49.85
C VAL A 913 -31.18 -36.40 -50.37
N SER A 914 -31.15 -35.27 -49.66
CA SER A 914 -31.85 -34.06 -50.07
C SER A 914 -31.31 -33.54 -51.40
N ARG A 915 -32.14 -33.50 -52.44
CA ARG A 915 -31.76 -32.90 -53.73
C ARG A 915 -31.51 -31.39 -53.53
N PRO A 916 -30.42 -30.83 -54.08
CA PRO A 916 -30.00 -29.44 -53.81
C PRO A 916 -30.94 -28.34 -54.36
N THR A 917 -32.07 -28.71 -54.98
CA THR A 917 -33.10 -27.79 -55.48
C THR A 917 -34.38 -27.77 -54.65
N GLN A 918 -34.51 -28.60 -53.60
CA GLN A 918 -35.54 -28.41 -52.59
C GLN A 918 -34.96 -27.52 -51.48
N LEU A 919 -35.60 -26.37 -51.25
CA LEU A 919 -35.32 -25.53 -50.08
C LEU A 919 -35.51 -26.40 -48.82
N PRO A 920 -34.56 -26.38 -47.86
CA PRO A 920 -34.76 -27.06 -46.59
C PRO A 920 -36.04 -26.56 -45.92
N ILE A 921 -36.76 -27.44 -45.22
CA ILE A 921 -37.99 -27.10 -44.48
C ILE A 921 -37.75 -25.99 -43.43
N HIS A 922 -36.49 -25.72 -43.06
CA HIS A 922 -36.11 -24.53 -42.28
C HIS A 922 -36.50 -23.19 -42.91
N ALA A 923 -36.68 -23.09 -44.22
CA ALA A 923 -37.15 -21.88 -44.88
C ALA A 923 -38.61 -21.53 -44.51
N SER A 924 -39.47 -22.52 -44.24
CA SER A 924 -40.87 -22.26 -43.83
C SER A 924 -41.02 -21.89 -42.36
N LEU A 925 -40.06 -22.22 -41.48
CA LEU A 925 -40.06 -21.70 -40.10
C LEU A 925 -39.67 -20.22 -40.04
N LEU A 926 -38.61 -19.81 -40.75
CA LEU A 926 -38.24 -18.39 -40.88
C LEU A 926 -39.29 -17.56 -41.65
N ASN A 927 -40.01 -18.16 -42.61
CA ASN A 927 -41.14 -17.50 -43.26
C ASN A 927 -42.43 -17.53 -42.43
N SER A 928 -42.59 -18.45 -41.46
CA SER A 928 -43.77 -18.47 -40.58
C SER A 928 -43.85 -17.27 -39.62
N GLU A 929 -42.76 -16.50 -39.45
CA GLU A 929 -42.81 -15.16 -38.83
C GLU A 929 -43.61 -14.13 -39.66
N LYS A 930 -43.95 -14.47 -40.92
CA LYS A 930 -44.77 -13.64 -41.84
C LYS A 930 -46.13 -14.26 -42.20
N ASP A 931 -46.40 -15.50 -41.77
CA ASP A 931 -47.72 -16.11 -41.96
C ASP A 931 -48.72 -15.58 -40.92
N ASP A 932 -49.97 -15.52 -41.33
CA ASP A 932 -51.00 -14.67 -40.72
C ASP A 932 -51.38 -15.12 -39.30
N GLN A 933 -51.04 -14.31 -38.28
CA GLN A 933 -51.36 -14.55 -36.85
C GLN A 933 -52.86 -14.29 -36.52
N THR A 934 -53.76 -14.67 -37.41
CA THR A 934 -55.21 -14.50 -37.27
C THR A 934 -55.92 -15.75 -36.79
N THR A 935 -55.28 -16.93 -36.89
CA THR A 935 -55.87 -18.22 -36.52
C THR A 935 -54.96 -18.98 -35.54
N PRO A 936 -55.45 -19.44 -34.38
CA PRO A 936 -54.68 -20.32 -33.50
C PRO A 936 -54.35 -21.64 -34.21
N GLY A 937 -53.14 -22.13 -34.01
CA GLY A 937 -52.72 -23.44 -34.48
C GLY A 937 -53.33 -24.59 -33.66
N ASN A 938 -52.74 -25.77 -33.78
CA ASN A 938 -53.22 -27.00 -33.12
C ASN A 938 -52.05 -27.78 -32.47
N VAL A 939 -50.96 -27.09 -32.14
CA VAL A 939 -49.70 -27.68 -31.65
C VAL A 939 -49.83 -28.13 -30.19
N LEU A 940 -50.31 -27.24 -29.32
CA LEU A 940 -50.50 -27.49 -27.89
C LEU A 940 -51.85 -28.15 -27.57
N ALA A 941 -52.85 -27.96 -28.43
CA ALA A 941 -54.25 -28.23 -28.07
C ALA A 941 -54.61 -29.72 -27.91
N LYS A 942 -53.88 -30.63 -28.57
CA LYS A 942 -54.17 -32.08 -28.55
C LYS A 942 -53.43 -32.85 -27.47
N SER A 943 -52.11 -32.66 -27.36
CA SER A 943 -51.22 -33.39 -26.45
C SER A 943 -51.05 -32.70 -25.10
N PHE A 944 -50.76 -31.39 -25.09
CA PHE A 944 -50.30 -30.68 -23.88
C PHE A 944 -51.43 -30.01 -23.07
N SER A 945 -52.34 -29.30 -23.74
CA SER A 945 -53.29 -28.38 -23.09
C SER A 945 -54.30 -29.08 -22.18
N LYS A 946 -54.90 -30.19 -22.65
CA LYS A 946 -55.92 -30.92 -21.88
C LYS A 946 -55.34 -31.65 -20.66
N PRO A 947 -54.19 -32.36 -20.75
CA PRO A 947 -53.52 -32.90 -19.57
C PRO A 947 -53.13 -31.84 -18.55
N LEU A 948 -52.57 -30.70 -18.98
CA LEU A 948 -52.21 -29.59 -18.08
C LEU A 948 -53.43 -29.06 -17.34
N GLN A 949 -54.52 -28.73 -18.04
CA GLN A 949 -55.77 -28.28 -17.40
C GLN A 949 -56.32 -29.28 -16.37
N LYS A 950 -56.30 -30.58 -16.70
CA LYS A 950 -56.74 -31.63 -15.79
C LYS A 950 -55.87 -31.69 -14.53
N GLN A 951 -54.55 -31.58 -14.66
CA GLN A 951 -53.64 -31.60 -13.51
C GLN A 951 -53.75 -30.33 -12.66
N ILE A 952 -53.83 -29.14 -13.27
CA ILE A 952 -54.06 -27.88 -12.54
C ILE A 952 -55.37 -27.94 -11.76
N ALA A 953 -56.46 -28.44 -12.35
CA ALA A 953 -57.74 -28.62 -11.66
C ALA A 953 -57.65 -29.63 -10.49
N GLN A 954 -56.77 -30.64 -10.57
CA GLN A 954 -56.48 -31.55 -9.46
C GLN A 954 -55.65 -30.86 -8.37
N LEU A 955 -54.64 -30.07 -8.72
CA LEU A 955 -53.82 -29.32 -7.77
C LEU A 955 -54.64 -28.26 -7.00
N ILE A 956 -55.55 -27.54 -7.66
CA ILE A 956 -56.47 -26.59 -6.99
C ILE A 956 -57.35 -27.32 -5.95
N ARG A 957 -57.84 -28.52 -6.28
CA ARG A 957 -58.63 -29.33 -5.32
C ARG A 957 -57.76 -29.82 -4.16
N ARG A 958 -56.55 -30.30 -4.46
CA ARG A 958 -55.57 -30.77 -3.47
C ARG A 958 -55.22 -29.66 -2.48
N GLN A 959 -54.83 -28.49 -2.98
CA GLN A 959 -54.55 -27.28 -2.20
C GLN A 959 -55.71 -26.92 -1.27
N ARG A 960 -56.96 -26.91 -1.77
CA ARG A 960 -58.14 -26.61 -0.94
C ARG A 960 -58.34 -27.65 0.18
N THR A 961 -58.18 -28.94 -0.10
CA THR A 961 -58.30 -29.99 0.92
C THR A 961 -57.17 -29.92 1.95
N GLU A 962 -55.91 -29.80 1.51
CA GLU A 962 -54.74 -29.77 2.39
C GLU A 962 -54.67 -28.47 3.19
N SER A 963 -55.20 -27.36 2.69
CA SER A 963 -55.33 -26.10 3.46
C SER A 963 -56.26 -26.18 4.68
N MET A 964 -57.06 -27.25 4.81
CA MET A 964 -57.90 -27.52 5.98
C MET A 964 -57.18 -28.36 7.05
N HIS A 965 -55.95 -28.82 6.78
CA HIS A 965 -55.14 -29.65 7.69
C HIS A 965 -53.87 -28.89 8.10
N GLU A 966 -53.79 -28.50 9.37
CA GLU A 966 -52.73 -27.64 9.91
C GLU A 966 -51.31 -28.15 9.60
N ASP A 967 -51.07 -29.47 9.77
CA ASP A 967 -49.78 -30.11 9.49
C ASP A 967 -49.35 -30.03 8.01
N LEU A 968 -50.29 -29.91 7.07
CA LEU A 968 -50.03 -29.91 5.62
C LEU A 968 -49.97 -28.48 5.03
N VAL A 969 -50.37 -27.45 5.78
CA VAL A 969 -50.32 -26.05 5.34
C VAL A 969 -48.89 -25.57 5.12
N GLU A 970 -47.92 -26.08 5.90
CA GLU A 970 -46.50 -25.74 5.77
C GLU A 970 -45.93 -26.09 4.39
N ASP A 971 -46.30 -27.25 3.82
CA ASP A 971 -45.81 -27.72 2.52
C ASP A 971 -46.24 -26.83 1.34
N TRP A 972 -47.29 -26.03 1.52
CA TRP A 972 -47.80 -25.09 0.52
C TRP A 972 -47.23 -23.67 0.67
N ARG A 973 -46.37 -23.41 1.67
CA ARG A 973 -45.73 -22.10 1.84
C ARG A 973 -44.65 -21.86 0.78
N PHE A 974 -44.58 -20.61 0.33
CA PHE A 974 -43.51 -20.18 -0.57
C PHE A 974 -42.17 -20.12 0.17
N PRO A 975 -41.08 -20.65 -0.41
CA PRO A 975 -39.75 -20.55 0.18
C PRO A 975 -39.25 -19.09 0.20
N SER A 976 -38.66 -18.68 1.33
CA SER A 976 -38.12 -17.33 1.51
C SER A 976 -36.69 -17.22 0.96
N MET A 977 -36.55 -17.21 -0.36
CA MET A 977 -35.28 -16.97 -1.06
C MET A 977 -34.80 -15.51 -0.90
N PRO A 978 -33.48 -15.23 -0.98
CA PRO A 978 -32.94 -13.86 -0.81
C PRO A 978 -33.49 -12.85 -1.83
N GLY A 979 -33.81 -13.30 -3.05
CA GLY A 979 -34.43 -12.49 -4.10
C GLY A 979 -35.95 -12.28 -3.99
N SER A 980 -36.61 -12.87 -2.99
CA SER A 980 -38.08 -12.82 -2.87
C SER A 980 -38.58 -11.42 -2.56
N HIS A 981 -39.37 -10.83 -3.46
CA HIS A 981 -39.93 -9.49 -3.27
C HIS A 981 -41.43 -9.35 -3.54
N LEU A 982 -42.06 -10.36 -4.13
CA LEU A 982 -43.50 -10.38 -4.38
C LEU A 982 -44.23 -11.00 -3.19
N ASN A 983 -45.39 -10.45 -2.85
CA ASN A 983 -46.28 -11.01 -1.82
C ASN A 983 -47.16 -12.12 -2.44
N LEU A 984 -46.56 -13.27 -2.72
CA LEU A 984 -47.23 -14.40 -3.35
C LEU A 984 -48.28 -15.02 -2.40
N GLN A 985 -49.48 -15.29 -2.90
CA GLN A 985 -50.61 -15.80 -2.09
C GLN A 985 -51.12 -17.18 -2.51
N ASN A 986 -51.15 -17.48 -3.82
CA ASN A 986 -51.73 -18.72 -4.34
C ASN A 986 -50.70 -19.56 -5.12
N PRO A 987 -50.09 -20.58 -4.50
CA PRO A 987 -49.10 -21.47 -5.12
C PRO A 987 -49.45 -22.01 -6.51
N VAL A 988 -50.68 -22.49 -6.72
CA VAL A 988 -51.05 -23.12 -8.01
C VAL A 988 -51.25 -22.07 -9.10
N LEU A 989 -51.65 -20.84 -8.74
CA LEU A 989 -51.71 -19.71 -9.68
C LEU A 989 -50.30 -19.29 -10.11
N GLU A 990 -49.34 -19.21 -9.19
CA GLU A 990 -47.95 -18.86 -9.53
C GLU A 990 -47.27 -19.96 -10.36
N LEU A 991 -47.54 -21.24 -10.09
CA LEU A 991 -47.15 -22.35 -10.97
C LEU A 991 -47.66 -22.15 -12.41
N VAL A 992 -48.95 -21.82 -12.57
CA VAL A 992 -49.55 -21.55 -13.89
C VAL A 992 -48.90 -20.34 -14.57
N LYS A 993 -48.66 -19.24 -13.85
CA LYS A 993 -47.99 -18.06 -14.40
C LYS A 993 -46.57 -18.39 -14.88
N SER A 994 -45.78 -19.11 -14.08
CA SER A 994 -44.42 -19.51 -14.43
C SER A 994 -44.39 -20.44 -15.64
N ILE A 995 -45.26 -21.46 -15.71
CA ILE A 995 -45.37 -22.33 -16.90
C ILE A 995 -45.76 -21.49 -18.12
N MET A 996 -46.79 -20.65 -18.01
CA MET A 996 -47.25 -19.84 -19.16
C MET A 996 -46.21 -18.81 -19.59
N GLN A 997 -45.35 -18.33 -18.71
CA GLN A 997 -44.22 -17.47 -19.08
C GLN A 997 -43.25 -18.21 -20.01
N VAL A 998 -42.90 -19.48 -19.71
CA VAL A 998 -42.03 -20.30 -20.56
C VAL A 998 -42.66 -20.54 -21.94
N LEU A 999 -43.93 -20.92 -22.00
CA LEU A 999 -44.63 -21.09 -23.29
C LEU A 999 -44.77 -19.78 -24.08
N SER A 1000 -44.79 -18.62 -23.42
CA SER A 1000 -44.90 -17.31 -24.11
C SER A 1000 -43.63 -16.87 -24.83
N LEU A 1001 -42.50 -17.55 -24.61
CA LEU A 1001 -41.22 -17.26 -25.28
C LEU A 1001 -41.24 -17.65 -26.77
N ASP A 1002 -42.12 -18.58 -27.15
CA ASP A 1002 -42.22 -19.06 -28.53
C ASP A 1002 -43.22 -18.23 -29.35
N LYS A 1003 -42.68 -17.52 -30.35
CA LYS A 1003 -43.46 -16.66 -31.25
C LYS A 1003 -44.38 -17.45 -32.20
N THR A 1004 -44.15 -18.75 -32.40
CA THR A 1004 -44.94 -19.57 -33.32
C THR A 1004 -46.26 -20.06 -32.72
N ILE A 1005 -46.38 -20.05 -31.38
CA ILE A 1005 -47.57 -20.52 -30.64
C ILE A 1005 -48.26 -19.43 -29.81
N THR A 1006 -47.94 -18.15 -30.02
CA THR A 1006 -48.41 -17.05 -29.15
C THR A 1006 -49.94 -17.00 -28.97
N LEU A 1007 -50.71 -17.29 -30.01
CA LEU A 1007 -52.19 -17.39 -29.93
C LEU A 1007 -52.67 -18.60 -29.11
N GLU A 1008 -52.05 -19.77 -29.32
CA GLU A 1008 -52.39 -20.99 -28.59
C GLU A 1008 -52.05 -20.85 -27.09
N ALA A 1009 -50.85 -20.34 -26.78
CA ALA A 1009 -50.43 -20.05 -25.41
C ALA A 1009 -51.35 -19.02 -24.73
N ARG A 1010 -51.82 -18.00 -25.47
CA ARG A 1010 -52.78 -17.02 -24.94
C ARG A 1010 -54.14 -17.63 -24.62
N LEU A 1011 -54.67 -18.49 -25.49
CA LEU A 1011 -55.92 -19.22 -25.23
C LEU A 1011 -55.78 -20.16 -24.03
N LEU A 1012 -54.69 -20.94 -23.97
CA LEU A 1012 -54.38 -21.81 -22.84
C LEU A 1012 -54.29 -21.03 -21.52
N ARG A 1013 -53.61 -19.87 -21.51
CA ARG A 1013 -53.57 -18.98 -20.34
C ARG A 1013 -54.96 -18.51 -19.93
N LYS A 1014 -55.81 -18.11 -20.87
CA LYS A 1014 -57.20 -17.70 -20.59
C LYS A 1014 -58.03 -18.83 -19.97
N GLU A 1015 -57.92 -20.05 -20.51
CA GLU A 1015 -58.62 -21.22 -20.00
C GLU A 1015 -58.12 -21.63 -18.60
N LEU A 1016 -56.80 -21.55 -18.35
CA LEU A 1016 -56.21 -21.82 -17.03
C LEU A 1016 -56.58 -20.74 -15.99
N LEU A 1017 -56.56 -19.45 -16.35
CA LEU A 1017 -56.97 -18.35 -15.44
C LEU A 1017 -58.46 -18.44 -15.06
N HIS A 1018 -59.32 -18.93 -15.96
CA HIS A 1018 -60.73 -19.17 -15.67
C HIS A 1018 -60.94 -20.22 -14.56
N LEU A 1019 -60.00 -21.16 -14.35
CA LEU A 1019 -60.07 -22.12 -13.22
C LEU A 1019 -59.91 -21.43 -11.85
N PHE A 1020 -59.38 -20.20 -11.82
CA PHE A 1020 -59.21 -19.37 -10.63
C PHE A 1020 -60.22 -18.21 -10.56
N GLU A 1021 -61.17 -18.11 -11.51
CA GLU A 1021 -62.10 -16.97 -11.66
C GLU A 1021 -61.42 -15.62 -11.97
N ILE A 1022 -60.15 -15.66 -12.41
CA ILE A 1022 -59.33 -14.48 -12.70
C ILE A 1022 -59.50 -14.04 -14.17
N ARG A 1023 -59.63 -12.73 -14.40
CA ARG A 1023 -59.74 -12.15 -15.75
C ARG A 1023 -58.37 -12.05 -16.43
N GLU A 1024 -58.31 -12.32 -17.74
CA GLU A 1024 -57.09 -12.33 -18.57
C GLU A 1024 -56.23 -11.05 -18.42
N PHE A 1025 -56.87 -9.88 -18.35
CA PHE A 1025 -56.21 -8.56 -18.25
C PHE A 1025 -56.10 -8.02 -16.82
N SER A 1026 -56.35 -8.84 -15.80
CA SER A 1026 -56.15 -8.44 -14.40
C SER A 1026 -54.65 -8.35 -14.08
N ALA A 1027 -54.27 -7.45 -13.18
CA ALA A 1027 -52.91 -7.41 -12.64
C ALA A 1027 -52.54 -8.72 -11.92
N GLU A 1028 -53.52 -9.33 -11.23
CA GLU A 1028 -53.38 -10.61 -10.53
C GLU A 1028 -53.05 -11.78 -11.46
N GLY A 1029 -53.56 -11.77 -12.70
CA GLY A 1029 -53.26 -12.78 -13.72
C GLY A 1029 -51.96 -12.53 -14.50
N GLY A 1030 -51.23 -11.45 -14.21
CA GLY A 1030 -49.92 -11.14 -14.77
C GLY A 1030 -48.81 -12.02 -14.18
N PHE A 1031 -47.84 -12.41 -15.01
CA PHE A 1031 -46.56 -12.91 -14.50
C PHE A 1031 -45.66 -11.70 -14.17
N ALA A 1032 -45.04 -11.75 -13.00
CA ALA A 1032 -43.93 -10.90 -12.61
C ALA A 1032 -42.82 -11.83 -12.10
N ASN A 1033 -41.57 -11.58 -12.47
CA ASN A 1033 -40.46 -12.42 -12.01
C ASN A 1033 -40.37 -12.34 -10.47
N PRO A 1034 -40.45 -13.46 -9.73
CA PRO A 1034 -40.39 -13.44 -8.27
C PRO A 1034 -39.02 -13.01 -7.72
N SER A 1035 -37.97 -13.14 -8.54
CA SER A 1035 -36.56 -12.95 -8.19
C SER A 1035 -36.06 -11.54 -8.51
N THR A 1036 -35.65 -10.77 -7.50
CA THR A 1036 -34.76 -9.61 -7.70
C THR A 1036 -33.35 -10.06 -8.12
N SER A 1037 -32.47 -9.11 -8.38
CA SER A 1037 -31.04 -9.35 -8.65
C SER A 1037 -30.20 -8.47 -7.73
N LEU A 1038 -29.16 -9.03 -7.12
CA LEU A 1038 -28.12 -8.25 -6.43
C LEU A 1038 -26.75 -8.78 -6.88
N THR A 1039 -26.21 -8.17 -7.93
CA THR A 1039 -24.99 -8.62 -8.58
C THR A 1039 -23.75 -7.92 -8.03
N ILE A 1040 -22.83 -8.71 -7.47
CA ILE A 1040 -21.45 -8.31 -7.25
C ILE A 1040 -20.70 -8.56 -8.55
N ARG A 1041 -20.44 -7.48 -9.30
CA ARG A 1041 -19.68 -7.52 -10.55
C ARG A 1041 -18.18 -7.64 -10.28
N GLN A 1042 -17.44 -8.32 -11.16
CA GLN A 1042 -15.98 -8.42 -11.15
C GLN A 1042 -15.41 -8.85 -9.78
N LEU A 1043 -15.85 -10.00 -9.26
CA LEU A 1043 -15.20 -10.64 -8.12
C LEU A 1043 -14.03 -11.51 -8.61
N SER A 1044 -12.82 -10.95 -8.62
CA SER A 1044 -11.60 -11.65 -9.02
C SER A 1044 -11.18 -12.70 -7.98
N CYS A 1045 -10.98 -13.95 -8.38
CA CYS A 1045 -10.41 -14.98 -7.51
C CYS A 1045 -8.98 -14.61 -7.09
N ALA A 1046 -8.62 -14.78 -5.82
CA ALA A 1046 -7.26 -14.49 -5.34
C ALA A 1046 -6.19 -15.38 -6.01
N GLU A 1047 -6.54 -16.64 -6.28
CA GLU A 1047 -5.63 -17.68 -6.77
C GLU A 1047 -5.65 -17.79 -8.30
N CYS A 1048 -6.81 -18.02 -8.93
CA CYS A 1048 -6.88 -18.19 -10.39
C CYS A 1048 -7.18 -16.89 -11.16
N THR A 1049 -7.41 -15.76 -10.48
CA THR A 1049 -7.63 -14.40 -11.04
C THR A 1049 -8.80 -14.19 -12.01
N VAL A 1050 -9.46 -15.25 -12.48
CA VAL A 1050 -10.69 -15.18 -13.27
C VAL A 1050 -11.72 -14.33 -12.52
N PRO A 1051 -12.21 -13.21 -13.11
CA PRO A 1051 -13.30 -12.44 -12.53
C PRO A 1051 -14.62 -13.16 -12.75
N ARG A 1052 -15.47 -13.19 -11.71
CA ARG A 1052 -16.83 -13.74 -11.77
C ARG A 1052 -17.82 -12.66 -11.33
N ASP A 1053 -18.90 -12.49 -12.09
CA ASP A 1053 -20.08 -11.76 -11.64
C ASP A 1053 -20.96 -12.75 -10.86
N ILE A 1054 -21.46 -12.35 -9.69
CA ILE A 1054 -22.18 -13.23 -8.75
C ILE A 1054 -23.47 -12.56 -8.30
N ASP A 1055 -24.61 -13.22 -8.47
CA ASP A 1055 -25.91 -12.69 -8.05
C ASP A 1055 -26.37 -13.34 -6.75
N LEU A 1056 -26.31 -12.59 -5.65
CA LEU A 1056 -26.70 -13.06 -4.32
C LEU A 1056 -28.21 -13.35 -4.18
N CYS A 1057 -29.03 -12.94 -5.16
CA CYS A 1057 -30.44 -13.29 -5.23
C CYS A 1057 -30.71 -14.48 -6.17
N ARG A 1058 -29.81 -14.76 -7.14
CA ARG A 1058 -30.09 -15.68 -8.26
C ARG A 1058 -29.26 -16.95 -8.32
N ASP A 1059 -28.04 -16.92 -7.81
CA ASP A 1059 -27.16 -18.09 -7.78
C ASP A 1059 -27.58 -19.08 -6.68
N ASN A 1060 -28.21 -20.20 -7.09
CA ASN A 1060 -28.63 -21.26 -6.16
C ASN A 1060 -27.45 -21.97 -5.45
N GLY A 1061 -26.21 -21.83 -5.95
CA GLY A 1061 -25.02 -22.53 -5.45
C GLY A 1061 -24.25 -21.86 -4.31
N LEU A 1062 -24.74 -20.72 -3.77
CA LEU A 1062 -23.97 -19.89 -2.81
C LEU A 1062 -24.18 -20.21 -1.33
N ALA A 1063 -25.10 -21.13 -0.99
CA ALA A 1063 -25.50 -21.40 0.39
C ALA A 1063 -25.19 -22.83 0.81
N LEU A 1064 -24.68 -23.00 2.04
CA LEU A 1064 -24.83 -24.25 2.78
C LEU A 1064 -26.03 -24.11 3.73
N THR A 1065 -27.07 -24.90 3.49
CA THR A 1065 -28.23 -25.01 4.38
C THR A 1065 -27.93 -25.98 5.52
N ASP A 1066 -27.28 -25.49 6.58
CA ASP A 1066 -27.46 -26.10 7.90
C ASP A 1066 -28.83 -25.68 8.46
N ALA A 1067 -29.49 -26.58 9.20
CA ALA A 1067 -30.94 -26.52 9.48
C ALA A 1067 -31.45 -25.36 10.38
N GLN A 1068 -30.65 -24.30 10.57
CA GLN A 1068 -31.01 -23.12 11.37
C GLN A 1068 -30.61 -21.78 10.74
N GLN A 1069 -29.53 -21.70 9.95
CA GLN A 1069 -29.10 -20.48 9.23
C GLN A 1069 -28.35 -20.83 7.94
N SER A 1070 -28.67 -20.17 6.83
CA SER A 1070 -27.93 -20.30 5.57
C SER A 1070 -26.63 -19.51 5.62
N ALA A 1071 -25.49 -20.20 5.60
CA ALA A 1071 -24.19 -19.53 5.53
C ALA A 1071 -23.81 -19.26 4.07
N LEU A 1072 -23.43 -18.01 3.75
CA LEU A 1072 -22.85 -17.66 2.46
C LEU A 1072 -21.48 -18.33 2.29
N VAL A 1073 -21.37 -19.22 1.30
CA VAL A 1073 -20.14 -19.91 0.91
C VAL A 1073 -20.02 -19.83 -0.61
N VAL A 1074 -19.37 -18.77 -1.07
CA VAL A 1074 -19.11 -18.55 -2.49
C VAL A 1074 -17.84 -19.28 -2.89
N LYS A 1075 -17.91 -20.13 -3.91
CA LYS A 1075 -16.75 -20.82 -4.52
C LYS A 1075 -16.45 -20.26 -5.89
N CYS A 1076 -15.17 -20.28 -6.27
CA CYS A 1076 -14.77 -20.08 -7.66
C CYS A 1076 -15.10 -21.32 -8.49
N GLU A 1077 -15.77 -21.15 -9.62
CA GLU A 1077 -16.14 -22.26 -10.52
C GLU A 1077 -14.91 -22.94 -11.14
N HIS A 1078 -13.83 -22.18 -11.38
CA HIS A 1078 -12.64 -22.70 -12.03
C HIS A 1078 -11.72 -23.51 -11.09
N CYS A 1079 -11.42 -23.02 -9.89
CA CYS A 1079 -10.46 -23.65 -8.96
C CYS A 1079 -11.08 -24.17 -7.65
N GLY A 1080 -12.39 -23.99 -7.42
CA GLY A 1080 -13.10 -24.44 -6.22
C GLY A 1080 -12.81 -23.65 -4.93
N VAL A 1081 -11.85 -22.72 -4.95
CA VAL A 1081 -11.46 -21.90 -3.79
C VAL A 1081 -12.65 -21.07 -3.28
N VAL A 1082 -12.81 -21.04 -1.96
CA VAL A 1082 -13.85 -20.25 -1.28
C VAL A 1082 -13.41 -18.79 -1.19
N PHE A 1083 -14.26 -17.85 -1.62
CA PHE A 1083 -14.02 -16.42 -1.46
C PHE A 1083 -14.18 -15.99 0.01
N ASP A 1084 -13.40 -15.00 0.44
CA ASP A 1084 -13.52 -14.45 1.79
C ASP A 1084 -14.88 -13.75 1.96
N ARG A 1085 -15.67 -14.21 2.93
CA ARG A 1085 -16.97 -13.64 3.29
C ARG A 1085 -16.85 -12.17 3.70
N LEU A 1086 -15.77 -11.78 4.38
CA LEU A 1086 -15.57 -10.40 4.82
C LEU A 1086 -15.36 -9.47 3.63
N LEU A 1087 -14.64 -9.92 2.60
CA LEU A 1087 -14.45 -9.15 1.35
C LEU A 1087 -15.78 -8.93 0.61
N ILE A 1088 -16.66 -9.94 0.60
CA ILE A 1088 -18.00 -9.82 0.03
C ILE A 1088 -18.86 -8.83 0.83
N GLU A 1089 -18.84 -8.94 2.16
CA GLU A 1089 -19.60 -8.05 3.05
C GLU A 1089 -19.10 -6.60 2.98
N GLU A 1090 -17.78 -6.39 2.91
CA GLU A 1090 -17.14 -5.08 2.68
C GLU A 1090 -17.56 -4.46 1.34
N ARG A 1091 -17.64 -5.24 0.26
CA ARG A 1091 -18.05 -4.73 -1.06
C ARG A 1091 -19.53 -4.30 -1.06
N LEU A 1092 -20.41 -5.08 -0.43
CA LEU A 1092 -21.83 -4.71 -0.24
C LEU A 1092 -22.01 -3.48 0.65
N LEU A 1093 -21.16 -3.31 1.68
CA LEU A 1093 -21.12 -2.08 2.48
C LEU A 1093 -20.70 -0.87 1.64
N GLY A 1094 -19.71 -1.05 0.75
CA GLY A 1094 -19.31 -0.05 -0.24
C GLY A 1094 -20.46 0.35 -1.17
N ASP A 1095 -21.24 -0.60 -1.67
CA ASP A 1095 -22.41 -0.32 -2.51
C ASP A 1095 -23.51 0.45 -1.75
N VAL A 1096 -23.76 0.12 -0.48
CA VAL A 1096 -24.72 0.86 0.37
C VAL A 1096 -24.23 2.28 0.66
N GLN A 1097 -22.95 2.46 0.97
CA GLN A 1097 -22.35 3.78 1.15
C GLN A 1097 -22.40 4.60 -0.15
N LYS A 1098 -22.10 3.99 -1.29
CA LYS A 1098 -22.20 4.60 -2.62
C LYS A 1098 -23.63 5.09 -2.92
N MET A 1099 -24.65 4.26 -2.67
CA MET A 1099 -26.06 4.68 -2.82
C MET A 1099 -26.41 5.86 -1.90
N ALA A 1100 -25.92 5.85 -0.65
CA ALA A 1100 -26.15 6.94 0.30
C ALA A 1100 -25.47 8.25 -0.12
N VAL A 1101 -24.21 8.20 -0.57
CA VAL A 1101 -23.51 9.40 -1.05
C VAL A 1101 -24.12 9.90 -2.36
N GLN A 1102 -24.42 9.02 -3.32
CA GLN A 1102 -25.12 9.38 -4.55
C GLN A 1102 -26.47 10.08 -4.28
N TRP A 1103 -27.19 9.68 -3.22
CA TRP A 1103 -28.41 10.36 -2.78
C TRP A 1103 -28.14 11.76 -2.19
N MET A 1104 -27.03 11.93 -1.46
CA MET A 1104 -26.65 13.21 -0.83
C MET A 1104 -26.04 14.22 -1.81
N THR A 1105 -25.28 13.75 -2.81
CA THR A 1105 -24.55 14.60 -3.78
C THR A 1105 -25.26 14.71 -5.13
N GLN A 1106 -26.53 14.30 -5.21
CA GLN A 1106 -27.27 14.33 -6.47
C GLN A 1106 -27.58 15.75 -6.96
N ASP A 1107 -27.53 15.94 -8.27
CA ASP A 1107 -28.08 17.14 -8.90
C ASP A 1107 -29.58 17.29 -8.64
N LEU A 1108 -30.04 18.55 -8.61
CA LEU A 1108 -31.45 18.89 -8.69
C LEU A 1108 -31.83 19.28 -10.12
N LYS A 1109 -32.94 18.75 -10.62
CA LYS A 1109 -33.49 19.08 -11.95
C LYS A 1109 -34.82 19.81 -11.83
N CYS A 1110 -35.11 20.71 -12.75
CA CYS A 1110 -36.39 21.42 -12.77
C CYS A 1110 -37.53 20.50 -13.23
N LYS A 1111 -38.61 20.45 -12.45
CA LYS A 1111 -39.83 19.66 -12.74
C LYS A 1111 -40.50 20.03 -14.08
N LYS A 1112 -40.37 21.28 -14.54
CA LYS A 1112 -40.98 21.78 -15.79
C LYS A 1112 -40.10 21.60 -17.02
N CYS A 1113 -38.83 22.01 -16.95
CA CYS A 1113 -37.96 22.10 -18.13
C CYS A 1113 -36.72 21.18 -18.08
N ALA A 1114 -36.63 20.29 -17.09
CA ALA A 1114 -35.56 19.30 -16.89
C ALA A 1114 -34.11 19.83 -16.80
N ARG A 1115 -33.89 21.15 -16.87
CA ARG A 1115 -32.57 21.77 -16.63
C ARG A 1115 -32.04 21.43 -15.24
N ILE A 1116 -30.73 21.24 -15.13
CA ILE A 1116 -30.00 21.04 -13.88
C ILE A 1116 -29.81 22.39 -13.17
N ARG A 1117 -29.74 22.36 -11.83
CA ARG A 1117 -29.42 23.49 -10.96
C ARG A 1117 -27.91 23.69 -10.93
N THR A 1118 -27.41 24.79 -11.49
CA THR A 1118 -25.96 25.08 -11.58
C THR A 1118 -25.42 25.96 -10.45
N ASN A 1119 -26.28 26.41 -9.53
CA ASN A 1119 -25.90 27.32 -8.45
C ASN A 1119 -26.77 27.08 -7.20
N GLU A 1120 -26.10 26.86 -6.07
CA GLU A 1120 -26.70 26.56 -4.77
C GLU A 1120 -27.58 27.67 -4.17
N PHE A 1121 -27.51 28.89 -4.70
CA PHE A 1121 -28.36 30.01 -4.29
C PHE A 1121 -29.65 30.15 -5.14
N MET A 1122 -29.88 29.28 -6.14
CA MET A 1122 -31.12 29.32 -6.93
C MET A 1122 -32.27 28.60 -6.19
N GLU A 1123 -33.21 29.37 -5.63
CA GLU A 1123 -34.44 28.83 -4.99
C GLU A 1123 -35.39 28.18 -6.01
N HIS A 1124 -35.47 28.73 -7.22
CA HIS A 1124 -36.35 28.26 -8.30
C HIS A 1124 -35.60 28.26 -9.64
N CYS A 1125 -36.07 27.44 -10.58
CA CYS A 1125 -35.57 27.49 -11.96
C CYS A 1125 -36.06 28.75 -12.68
N ALA A 1126 -35.29 29.25 -13.67
CA ALA A 1126 -35.64 30.41 -14.49
C ALA A 1126 -37.01 30.31 -15.22
N CYS A 1127 -37.60 29.12 -15.35
CA CYS A 1127 -38.96 28.92 -15.86
C CYS A 1127 -40.06 28.93 -14.77
N ALA A 1128 -39.75 29.45 -13.58
CA ALA A 1128 -40.57 29.36 -12.37
C ALA A 1128 -41.01 27.91 -12.07
N GLY A 1129 -40.08 26.97 -12.24
CA GLY A 1129 -40.26 25.56 -11.93
C GLY A 1129 -39.52 25.17 -10.66
N GLU A 1130 -40.17 24.33 -9.86
CA GLU A 1130 -39.61 23.74 -8.65
C GLU A 1130 -38.45 22.79 -8.99
N TRP A 1131 -37.42 22.79 -8.13
CA TRP A 1131 -36.32 21.84 -8.16
C TRP A 1131 -36.73 20.52 -7.52
N ILE A 1132 -36.52 19.41 -8.23
CA ILE A 1132 -36.78 18.05 -7.76
C ILE A 1132 -35.50 17.22 -7.85
N THR A 1133 -35.43 16.16 -7.04
CA THR A 1133 -34.30 15.21 -7.03
C THR A 1133 -34.15 14.52 -8.39
N THR A 1134 -32.90 14.26 -8.79
CA THR A 1134 -32.62 13.49 -10.01
C THR A 1134 -32.89 12.00 -9.78
N VAL A 1135 -32.46 11.47 -8.63
CA VAL A 1135 -32.74 10.13 -8.11
C VAL A 1135 -34.09 10.13 -7.35
N LYS A 1136 -34.81 9.01 -7.35
CA LYS A 1136 -36.07 8.86 -6.60
C LYS A 1136 -35.83 8.09 -5.29
N ARG A 1137 -36.35 8.60 -4.17
CA ARG A 1137 -36.27 7.94 -2.85
C ARG A 1137 -36.81 6.51 -2.89
N ASP A 1138 -37.95 6.30 -3.56
CA ASP A 1138 -38.58 4.98 -3.71
C ASP A 1138 -37.76 3.95 -4.51
N GLU A 1139 -36.76 4.41 -5.27
CA GLU A 1139 -35.80 3.55 -5.97
C GLU A 1139 -34.74 3.05 -5.01
N VAL A 1140 -34.09 3.98 -4.31
CA VAL A 1140 -33.03 3.72 -3.32
C VAL A 1140 -33.58 2.84 -2.19
N VAL A 1141 -34.74 3.16 -1.64
CA VAL A 1141 -35.39 2.36 -0.58
C VAL A 1141 -35.71 0.94 -1.05
N ARG A 1142 -36.04 0.74 -2.35
CA ARG A 1142 -36.28 -0.61 -2.88
C ARG A 1142 -35.00 -1.42 -3.01
N GLN A 1143 -33.91 -0.79 -3.46
CA GLN A 1143 -32.58 -1.42 -3.53
C GLN A 1143 -32.07 -1.78 -2.13
N LEU A 1144 -32.15 -0.85 -1.16
CA LEU A 1144 -31.74 -1.11 0.23
C LEU A 1144 -32.50 -2.27 0.88
N ARG A 1145 -33.81 -2.44 0.60
CA ARG A 1145 -34.60 -3.61 1.03
C ARG A 1145 -34.14 -4.93 0.42
N VAL A 1146 -33.49 -4.93 -0.75
CA VAL A 1146 -32.87 -6.15 -1.31
C VAL A 1146 -31.59 -6.47 -0.53
N HIS A 1147 -30.74 -5.47 -0.25
CA HIS A 1147 -29.57 -5.66 0.61
C HIS A 1147 -29.96 -6.15 2.02
N GLU A 1148 -31.05 -5.63 2.61
CA GLU A 1148 -31.58 -6.04 3.92
C GLU A 1148 -31.97 -7.53 3.94
N ARG A 1149 -32.70 -8.01 2.93
CA ARG A 1149 -33.07 -9.43 2.80
C ARG A 1149 -31.87 -10.34 2.58
N VAL A 1150 -30.93 -9.93 1.72
CA VAL A 1150 -29.68 -10.66 1.48
C VAL A 1150 -28.84 -10.74 2.75
N ALA A 1151 -28.76 -9.64 3.50
CA ALA A 1151 -28.03 -9.59 4.76
C ALA A 1151 -28.64 -10.53 5.79
N ALA A 1152 -29.97 -10.49 5.99
CA ALA A 1152 -30.69 -11.37 6.91
C ALA A 1152 -30.63 -12.85 6.50
N PHE A 1153 -30.73 -13.16 5.20
CA PHE A 1153 -30.69 -14.55 4.70
C PHE A 1153 -29.32 -15.21 4.92
N TYR A 1154 -28.22 -14.45 4.72
CA TYR A 1154 -26.85 -14.95 4.86
C TYR A 1154 -26.20 -14.63 6.23
N GLY A 1155 -26.87 -13.87 7.10
CA GLY A 1155 -26.41 -13.42 8.41
C GLY A 1155 -25.26 -12.39 8.38
N LEU A 1156 -25.28 -11.45 7.43
CA LEU A 1156 -24.24 -10.43 7.23
C LEU A 1156 -24.39 -9.26 8.24
N ARG A 1157 -23.92 -9.49 9.47
CA ARG A 1157 -24.16 -8.62 10.64
C ARG A 1157 -23.60 -7.20 10.56
N MET A 1158 -22.55 -6.96 9.77
CA MET A 1158 -22.03 -5.61 9.56
C MET A 1158 -22.93 -4.85 8.59
N LEU A 1159 -23.36 -5.53 7.53
CA LEU A 1159 -24.29 -5.00 6.54
C LEU A 1159 -25.67 -4.70 7.18
N GLU A 1160 -26.23 -5.62 7.97
CA GLU A 1160 -27.47 -5.42 8.74
C GLU A 1160 -27.45 -4.10 9.53
N LYS A 1161 -26.42 -3.89 10.37
CA LYS A 1161 -26.31 -2.70 11.22
C LYS A 1161 -26.15 -1.40 10.46
N VAL A 1162 -25.45 -1.42 9.33
CA VAL A 1162 -25.29 -0.22 8.49
C VAL A 1162 -26.61 0.09 7.77
N LEU A 1163 -27.33 -0.93 7.30
CA LEU A 1163 -28.66 -0.77 6.71
C LEU A 1163 -29.68 -0.24 7.72
N GLU A 1164 -29.71 -0.73 8.96
CA GLU A 1164 -30.55 -0.18 10.03
C GLU A 1164 -30.34 1.33 10.21
N GLY A 1165 -29.07 1.77 10.27
CA GLY A 1165 -28.71 3.18 10.40
C GLY A 1165 -29.10 4.03 9.18
N VAL A 1166 -28.85 3.53 7.97
CA VAL A 1166 -29.18 4.23 6.71
C VAL A 1166 -30.70 4.31 6.50
N MET A 1167 -31.43 3.23 6.75
CA MET A 1167 -32.89 3.18 6.60
C MET A 1167 -33.63 4.00 7.67
N ALA A 1168 -33.04 4.21 8.85
CA ALA A 1168 -33.59 5.12 9.86
C ALA A 1168 -33.36 6.61 9.53
N GLY A 1169 -32.35 6.93 8.71
CA GLY A 1169 -32.02 8.30 8.29
C GLY A 1169 -32.65 8.75 6.98
N LEU A 1170 -33.05 7.82 6.10
CA LEU A 1170 -33.61 8.09 4.76
C LEU A 1170 -35.11 8.35 4.74
#